data_AF-C6BV14-F1
#
_entry.id   AF-C6BV14-F1
#
_cell.length_a   1.000
_cell.length_b   1.000
_cell.length_c   1.000
_cell.angle_alpha   90.00
_cell.angle_beta   90.00
_cell.angle_gamma   90.00
#
_symmetry.space_group_name_H-M   'P 1'
#
loop_
_entity.id
_entity.type
_entity.pdbx_description
1 polymer ?
#
loop_
_entity_poly.entity_id
_entity_poly.type
_entity_poly.pdbx_seq_one_letter_code
_entity_poly.pdbx_strand_id
1 'polypeptide(L)'
;MPKHKSIYTKLILLALLLVISSCVQTTDGNHLKATQGYLDLSHWNFNELGPATLDGEWEFYTDTSYSKLTTQKLAQRDFFPLPAIWKGSTQQGFPVQKQGTAVYRLKVKLPPSPVAYQLYISGMLSVCNVIVNGKDVASSGTFGSDRKSETPVKHLISPTLTPNEGYADIVIEISNFHNKEGGINSSILLGSHEQIEELINYRHISGAIIGGALLVMAVFHIVIFIMRRSSRENLYFGAFCLVWCVATVFNPPSAFLASKFFSIDWSWYIKICLIPTGLAIPLLLIFYNSVFPQRYGVQVSWIFSIIGGVYCIYTIATPPGAYSSIAFAYFLITRIAYVYLFASFINDLRKKRKGAVYLAPGYLVLACAEFDEILFDLNIFGSADFTPYGTFIFILSYSLLMSSRFAETLSSYERVSGELESRKKKEHDHKIIHLRLSKMLDSVDEAILAVNNDLVIDFCNSGFEKLSGFNCKEIQGLNLNEIIESKVHQTAFIELINKQTATDNKTTLEEISLPVAAGKTINVLISIRTIDIESEPIYVMNIRPVQAQPDKRELAVIIMNSSLEYWEKATGRSKADLASESGIWNIYIEKDGYARTQTLDRYLNIETLPERPRWKNIYATAEFVLNNSAQNPEATSELETNLNQLKKMS
;
A
#
# COMPACT_ATOMS: atom_id res chain seq x y z
N MET A 1 -11.19 19.03 -20.56
CA MET A 1 -10.98 19.75 -19.28
C MET A 1 -12.21 20.46 -18.66
N PRO A 2 -13.33 20.82 -19.34
CA PRO A 2 -14.50 21.43 -18.67
C PRO A 2 -15.53 20.42 -18.10
N LYS A 3 -15.58 19.17 -18.60
CA LYS A 3 -16.61 18.18 -18.22
C LYS A 3 -16.56 17.74 -16.74
N HIS A 4 -15.36 17.59 -16.16
CA HIS A 4 -15.23 17.18 -14.75
C HIS A 4 -15.60 18.29 -13.76
N LYS A 5 -15.27 19.56 -14.04
CA LYS A 5 -15.70 20.69 -13.18
C LYS A 5 -17.22 20.75 -13.06
N SER A 6 -17.93 20.56 -14.18
CA SER A 6 -19.40 20.54 -14.21
C SER A 6 -20.01 19.45 -13.32
N ILE A 7 -19.41 18.25 -13.28
CA ILE A 7 -19.90 17.14 -12.45
C ILE A 7 -19.74 17.45 -10.96
N TYR A 8 -18.59 18.00 -10.54
CA TYR A 8 -18.38 18.35 -9.13
C TYR A 8 -19.24 19.53 -8.69
N THR A 9 -19.40 20.55 -9.53
CA THR A 9 -20.32 21.65 -9.24
C THR A 9 -21.75 21.14 -9.14
N LYS A 10 -22.17 20.21 -10.01
CA LYS A 10 -23.49 19.58 -9.95
C LYS A 10 -23.69 18.69 -8.71
N LEU A 11 -22.68 17.95 -8.28
CA LEU A 11 -22.74 17.14 -7.05
C LEU A 11 -22.77 18.02 -5.79
N ILE A 12 -21.99 19.11 -5.77
CA ILE A 12 -22.03 20.10 -4.68
C ILE A 12 -23.37 20.83 -4.69
N LEU A 13 -23.89 21.23 -5.86
CA LEU A 13 -25.21 21.83 -5.98
C LEU A 13 -26.31 20.85 -5.58
N LEU A 14 -26.20 19.57 -5.93
CA LEU A 14 -27.17 18.53 -5.57
C LEU A 14 -27.14 18.26 -4.06
N ALA A 15 -25.96 18.19 -3.45
CA ALA A 15 -25.82 18.07 -2.00
C ALA A 15 -26.37 19.32 -1.29
N LEU A 16 -26.05 20.52 -1.77
CA LEU A 16 -26.63 21.77 -1.27
C LEU A 16 -28.14 21.81 -1.48
N LEU A 17 -28.65 21.40 -2.65
CA LEU A 17 -30.08 21.33 -2.94
C LEU A 17 -30.78 20.30 -2.07
N LEU A 18 -30.16 19.16 -1.75
CA LEU A 18 -30.68 18.16 -0.82
C LEU A 18 -30.71 18.70 0.61
N VAL A 19 -29.67 19.43 1.04
CA VAL A 19 -29.65 20.11 2.35
C VAL A 19 -30.70 21.22 2.42
N ILE A 20 -30.86 22.02 1.36
CA ILE A 20 -31.85 23.11 1.26
C ILE A 20 -33.27 22.57 1.10
N SER A 21 -33.48 21.43 0.44
CA SER A 21 -34.79 20.78 0.34
C SER A 21 -35.13 19.95 1.58
N SER A 22 -34.15 19.61 2.41
CA SER A 22 -34.34 19.16 3.79
C SER A 22 -34.55 20.30 4.78
N CYS A 23 -34.44 21.58 4.38
CA CYS A 23 -35.18 22.64 5.05
C CYS A 23 -36.66 22.48 4.69
N VAL A 24 -37.27 21.41 5.19
CA VAL A 24 -38.70 21.41 5.46
C VAL A 24 -38.92 22.62 6.34
N GLN A 25 -39.76 23.55 5.88
CA GLN A 25 -40.42 24.48 6.78
C GLN A 25 -41.08 23.60 7.84
N THR A 26 -40.42 23.41 8.98
CA THR A 26 -41.14 23.19 10.22
C THR A 26 -42.08 24.38 10.31
N THR A 27 -43.36 24.10 10.20
CA THR A 27 -44.42 25.08 10.25
C THR A 27 -44.33 25.81 11.59
N ASP A 28 -43.55 26.91 11.61
CA ASP A 28 -43.47 27.85 12.74
C ASP A 28 -44.86 28.39 13.13
N GLY A 29 -45.87 28.19 12.28
CA GLY A 29 -47.27 28.56 12.54
C GLY A 29 -48.06 27.66 13.49
N ASN A 30 -47.57 26.47 13.89
CA ASN A 30 -48.40 25.50 14.64
C ASN A 30 -47.91 25.12 16.05
N HIS A 31 -46.75 25.57 16.53
CA HIS A 31 -46.32 25.22 17.89
C HIS A 31 -47.00 26.12 18.94
N LEU A 32 -48.07 25.62 19.55
CA LEU A 32 -48.70 26.22 20.73
C LEU A 32 -47.65 26.30 21.85
N LYS A 33 -47.43 27.51 22.38
CA LYS A 33 -46.54 27.74 23.51
C LYS A 33 -47.33 27.93 24.79
N ALA A 34 -46.79 27.42 25.90
CA ALA A 34 -47.29 27.70 27.22
C ALA A 34 -47.21 29.21 27.50
N THR A 35 -48.26 29.77 28.07
CA THR A 35 -48.33 31.18 28.45
C THR A 35 -48.84 31.27 29.88
N GLN A 36 -48.08 31.95 30.73
CA GLN A 36 -48.40 32.12 32.15
C GLN A 36 -48.77 30.81 32.88
N GLY A 37 -48.10 29.69 32.56
CA GLY A 37 -48.33 28.40 33.21
C GLY A 37 -49.55 27.63 32.72
N TYR A 38 -50.11 28.00 31.57
CA TYR A 38 -51.21 27.30 30.93
C TYR A 38 -50.90 26.97 29.46
N LEU A 39 -51.28 25.77 29.02
CA LEU A 39 -51.19 25.33 27.63
C LEU A 39 -52.47 24.61 27.22
N ASP A 40 -53.10 25.04 26.13
CA ASP A 40 -54.31 24.40 25.60
C ASP A 40 -53.98 23.52 24.39
N LEU A 41 -53.96 22.21 24.59
CA LEU A 41 -53.77 21.20 23.53
C LEU A 41 -55.10 20.53 23.14
N SER A 42 -56.26 21.06 23.52
CA SER A 42 -57.56 20.40 23.27
C SER A 42 -57.88 20.21 21.78
N HIS A 43 -57.24 20.97 20.91
CA HIS A 43 -57.35 20.83 19.45
C HIS A 43 -56.09 20.25 18.80
N TRP A 44 -55.12 19.78 19.59
CA TRP A 44 -53.91 19.16 19.07
C TRP A 44 -54.20 17.76 18.55
N ASN A 45 -53.94 17.53 17.27
CA ASN A 45 -54.06 16.20 16.67
C ASN A 45 -52.74 15.43 16.82
N PHE A 46 -52.62 14.64 17.88
CA PHE A 46 -51.43 13.83 18.14
C PHE A 46 -51.13 12.83 17.02
N ASN A 47 -52.14 12.32 16.30
CA ASN A 47 -51.92 11.33 15.24
C ASN A 47 -51.31 11.95 13.97
N GLU A 48 -51.66 13.20 13.65
CA GLU A 48 -51.16 13.90 12.46
C GLU A 48 -49.89 14.72 12.73
N LEU A 49 -49.82 15.37 13.89
CA LEU A 49 -48.73 16.30 14.24
C LEU A 49 -47.64 15.66 15.12
N GLY A 50 -47.89 14.46 15.65
CA GLY A 50 -46.97 13.80 16.57
C GLY A 50 -47.02 14.38 18.00
N PRO A 51 -45.99 14.08 18.81
CA PRO A 51 -45.86 14.62 20.16
C PRO A 51 -45.86 16.16 20.19
N ALA A 52 -46.61 16.75 21.12
CA ALA A 52 -46.63 18.18 21.36
C ALA A 52 -45.44 18.61 22.24
N THR A 53 -44.83 19.76 21.96
CA THR A 53 -43.88 20.39 22.88
C THR A 53 -44.62 21.12 24.00
N LEU A 54 -44.08 21.07 25.21
CA LEU A 54 -44.60 21.84 26.36
C LEU A 54 -43.79 23.14 26.57
N ASP A 55 -43.29 23.72 25.48
CA ASP A 55 -42.39 24.87 25.50
C ASP A 55 -43.16 26.16 25.77
N GLY A 56 -42.52 27.14 26.39
CA GLY A 56 -43.11 28.44 26.73
C GLY A 56 -42.93 28.80 28.20
N GLU A 57 -43.83 29.61 28.72
CA GLU A 57 -43.76 30.15 30.08
C GLU A 57 -44.50 29.25 31.07
N TRP A 58 -43.73 28.67 32.00
CA TRP A 58 -44.25 27.87 33.10
C TRP A 58 -44.36 28.72 34.36
N GLU A 59 -45.28 28.38 35.26
CA GLU A 59 -45.20 28.92 36.63
C GLU A 59 -43.88 28.46 37.24
N PHE A 60 -43.18 29.38 37.89
CA PHE A 60 -41.86 29.15 38.44
C PHE A 60 -41.79 29.65 39.88
N TYR A 61 -41.27 28.79 40.75
CA TYR A 61 -41.06 29.08 42.16
C TYR A 61 -39.61 28.74 42.50
N THR A 62 -38.81 29.75 42.81
CA THR A 62 -37.38 29.59 43.13
C THR A 62 -37.18 29.25 44.61
N ASP A 63 -36.04 28.61 44.92
CA ASP A 63 -35.57 28.27 46.27
C ASP A 63 -36.59 27.50 47.13
N THR A 64 -37.44 26.71 46.48
CA THR A 64 -38.49 25.91 47.13
C THR A 64 -38.57 24.49 46.57
N SER A 65 -39.46 23.70 47.17
CA SER A 65 -39.79 22.31 46.86
C SER A 65 -41.31 22.17 46.79
N TYR A 66 -41.84 21.19 46.06
CA TYR A 66 -43.27 20.96 45.88
C TYR A 66 -44.01 20.73 47.21
N SER A 67 -43.39 20.01 48.15
CA SER A 67 -43.93 19.78 49.49
C SER A 67 -44.12 21.10 50.27
N LYS A 68 -43.09 21.97 50.25
CA LYS A 68 -43.15 23.32 50.83
C LYS A 68 -44.18 24.20 50.12
N LEU A 69 -44.26 24.16 48.80
CA LEU A 69 -45.26 24.92 48.03
C LEU A 69 -46.70 24.58 48.47
N THR A 70 -46.96 23.31 48.74
CA THR A 70 -48.30 22.82 49.11
C THR A 70 -48.63 23.07 50.59
N THR A 71 -47.63 23.05 51.48
CA THR A 71 -47.81 23.17 52.94
C THR A 71 -47.61 24.59 53.47
N GLN A 72 -46.75 25.37 52.83
CA GLN A 72 -46.34 26.71 53.24
C GLN A 72 -46.69 27.67 52.08
N LYS A 73 -47.75 28.47 52.22
CA LYS A 73 -48.21 29.48 51.24
C LYS A 73 -47.22 30.64 50.98
N LEU A 74 -45.92 30.44 51.22
CA LEU A 74 -44.88 31.46 51.27
C LEU A 74 -44.14 31.67 49.94
N ALA A 75 -44.34 30.82 48.92
CA ALA A 75 -43.64 30.98 47.64
C ALA A 75 -44.36 31.98 46.72
N GLN A 76 -43.62 32.97 46.21
CA GLN A 76 -44.13 33.92 45.24
C GLN A 76 -44.21 33.28 43.86
N ARG A 77 -45.38 33.38 43.22
CA ARG A 77 -45.60 32.88 41.86
C ARG A 77 -44.96 33.82 40.86
N ASP A 78 -44.08 33.29 40.03
CA ASP A 78 -43.53 33.96 38.86
C ASP A 78 -43.58 33.04 37.64
N PHE A 79 -42.94 33.44 36.55
CA PHE A 79 -42.85 32.68 35.32
C PHE A 79 -41.41 32.60 34.81
N PHE A 80 -41.06 31.44 34.26
CA PHE A 80 -39.77 31.21 33.64
C PHE A 80 -39.95 30.40 32.35
N PRO A 81 -39.22 30.73 31.27
CA PRO A 81 -39.32 30.00 30.02
C PRO A 81 -38.74 28.58 30.14
N LEU A 82 -39.31 27.65 29.39
CA LEU A 82 -38.80 26.31 29.15
C LEU A 82 -38.87 26.04 27.64
N PRO A 83 -37.82 25.48 27.00
CA PRO A 83 -36.52 25.17 27.57
C PRO A 83 -35.69 26.43 27.86
N ALA A 84 -34.99 26.42 29.00
CA ALA A 84 -33.98 27.41 29.35
C ALA A 84 -33.10 26.94 30.53
N ILE A 85 -31.85 27.38 30.52
CA ILE A 85 -30.95 27.31 31.68
C ILE A 85 -31.21 28.47 32.65
N TRP A 86 -30.99 28.23 33.95
CA TRP A 86 -31.13 29.21 35.02
C TRP A 86 -30.11 30.35 34.88
N LYS A 87 -30.51 31.44 34.23
CA LYS A 87 -29.71 32.66 34.06
C LYS A 87 -30.59 33.90 34.14
N GLY A 88 -30.00 34.98 34.65
CA GLY A 88 -30.68 36.27 34.74
C GLY A 88 -31.70 36.31 35.86
N SER A 89 -32.86 36.86 35.55
CA SER A 89 -33.98 37.01 36.48
C SER A 89 -35.26 36.44 35.88
N THR A 90 -36.20 36.08 36.74
CA THR A 90 -37.58 35.75 36.38
C THR A 90 -38.32 36.97 35.81
N GLN A 91 -39.56 36.80 35.32
CA GLN A 91 -40.34 37.91 34.76
C GLN A 91 -40.62 39.04 35.75
N GLN A 92 -40.80 38.75 37.04
CA GLN A 92 -40.97 39.78 38.08
C GLN A 92 -39.63 40.29 38.64
N GLY A 93 -38.50 39.87 38.07
CA GLY A 93 -37.17 40.39 38.39
C GLY A 93 -36.42 39.64 39.49
N PHE A 94 -36.92 38.51 39.98
CA PHE A 94 -36.20 37.72 40.99
C PHE A 94 -34.96 37.07 40.37
N PRO A 95 -33.77 37.25 40.97
CA PRO A 95 -32.55 36.65 40.46
C PRO A 95 -32.63 35.13 40.56
N VAL A 96 -32.43 34.43 39.44
CA VAL A 96 -32.42 32.96 39.42
C VAL A 96 -31.01 32.47 39.70
N GLN A 97 -30.82 31.79 40.82
CA GLN A 97 -29.54 31.17 41.14
C GLN A 97 -29.28 29.98 40.20
N LYS A 98 -28.04 29.81 39.76
CA LYS A 98 -27.67 28.69 38.87
C LYS A 98 -27.67 27.34 39.59
N GLN A 99 -27.45 27.36 40.89
CA GLN A 99 -27.47 26.20 41.78
C GLN A 99 -28.53 26.45 42.85
N GLY A 100 -29.29 25.42 43.20
CA GLY A 100 -30.42 25.56 44.11
C GLY A 100 -31.56 24.62 43.74
N THR A 101 -32.73 24.94 44.25
CA THR A 101 -33.96 24.19 43.97
C THR A 101 -35.00 25.09 43.32
N ALA A 102 -35.84 24.53 42.46
CA ALA A 102 -36.98 25.25 41.92
C ALA A 102 -38.13 24.31 41.57
N VAL A 103 -39.34 24.87 41.51
CA VAL A 103 -40.55 24.16 41.09
C VAL A 103 -41.11 24.85 39.86
N TYR A 104 -41.27 24.07 38.79
CA TYR A 104 -42.00 24.44 37.59
C TYR A 104 -43.40 23.85 37.65
N ARG A 105 -44.42 24.60 37.23
CA ARG A 105 -45.79 24.09 37.12
C ARG A 105 -46.47 24.55 35.82
N LEU A 106 -47.10 23.61 35.14
CA LEU A 106 -47.87 23.84 33.93
C LEU A 106 -49.19 23.09 34.00
N LYS A 107 -50.28 23.82 33.78
CA LYS A 107 -51.59 23.24 33.59
C LYS A 107 -51.86 23.06 32.10
N VAL A 108 -51.99 21.81 31.67
CA VAL A 108 -52.23 21.45 30.27
C VAL A 108 -53.67 20.98 30.10
N LYS A 109 -54.40 21.54 29.13
CA LYS A 109 -55.71 21.02 28.71
C LYS A 109 -55.52 20.06 27.55
N LEU A 110 -56.05 18.84 27.68
CA LEU A 110 -55.82 17.76 26.73
C LEU A 110 -57.10 17.37 26.00
N PRO A 111 -56.98 16.86 24.76
CA PRO A 111 -58.13 16.30 24.09
C PRO A 111 -58.60 15.04 24.85
N PRO A 112 -59.89 14.70 24.78
CA PRO A 112 -60.38 13.45 25.34
C PRO A 112 -59.66 12.28 24.69
N SER A 113 -58.95 11.49 25.49
CA SER A 113 -58.23 10.30 25.01
C SER A 113 -58.58 9.09 25.89
N PRO A 114 -58.86 7.93 25.28
CA PRO A 114 -59.05 6.68 26.03
C PRO A 114 -57.72 6.07 26.51
N VAL A 115 -56.58 6.58 26.02
CA VAL A 115 -55.24 6.08 26.34
C VAL A 115 -54.48 7.12 27.17
N ALA A 116 -53.72 6.65 28.14
CA ALA A 116 -52.83 7.50 28.93
C ALA A 116 -51.75 8.13 28.03
N TYR A 117 -51.38 9.36 28.36
CA TYR A 117 -50.28 10.06 27.71
C TYR A 117 -48.96 9.71 28.38
N GLN A 118 -47.85 10.04 27.73
CA GLN A 118 -46.51 9.87 28.28
C GLN A 118 -45.71 11.15 28.05
N LEU A 119 -44.93 11.54 29.06
CA LEU A 119 -43.95 12.61 28.92
C LEU A 119 -42.62 12.04 28.43
N TYR A 120 -41.89 12.83 27.67
CA TYR A 120 -40.49 12.60 27.35
C TYR A 120 -39.68 13.76 27.93
N ILE A 121 -38.90 13.47 28.97
CA ILE A 121 -38.04 14.46 29.62
C ILE A 121 -36.62 13.91 29.60
N SER A 122 -35.76 14.52 28.80
CA SER A 122 -34.37 14.09 28.55
C SER A 122 -33.39 15.20 28.84
N GLY A 123 -32.08 14.92 28.76
CA GLY A 123 -31.04 15.97 28.84
C GLY A 123 -30.94 16.66 30.20
N MET A 124 -31.60 16.13 31.24
CA MET A 124 -31.49 16.67 32.58
C MET A 124 -30.11 16.33 33.12
N LEU A 125 -29.36 17.35 33.51
CA LEU A 125 -28.07 17.15 34.18
C LEU A 125 -28.21 17.11 35.70
N SER A 126 -29.38 17.46 36.24
CA SER A 126 -29.67 17.56 37.67
C SER A 126 -30.78 16.57 38.09
N VAL A 127 -31.18 16.60 39.36
CA VAL A 127 -32.33 15.83 39.82
C VAL A 127 -33.61 16.59 39.48
N CYS A 128 -34.58 15.84 38.97
CA CYS A 128 -35.90 16.25 38.54
C CYS A 128 -36.90 15.20 39.04
N ASN A 129 -37.85 15.63 39.85
CA ASN A 129 -39.03 14.90 40.28
C ASN A 129 -40.23 15.39 39.46
N VAL A 130 -41.03 14.46 38.95
CA VAL A 130 -42.22 14.76 38.17
C VAL A 130 -43.44 14.35 38.97
N ILE A 131 -44.29 15.32 39.22
CA ILE A 131 -45.56 15.16 39.91
C ILE A 131 -46.66 15.51 38.93
N VAL A 132 -47.65 14.63 38.77
CA VAL A 132 -48.80 14.89 37.92
C VAL A 132 -50.09 14.73 38.71
N ASN A 133 -50.95 15.75 38.66
CA ASN A 133 -52.22 15.78 39.39
C ASN A 133 -52.03 15.50 40.90
N GLY A 134 -50.93 15.99 41.48
CA GLY A 134 -50.57 15.80 42.88
C GLY A 134 -49.97 14.45 43.27
N LYS A 135 -49.66 13.57 42.29
CA LYS A 135 -49.02 12.27 42.54
C LYS A 135 -47.62 12.23 41.94
N ASP A 136 -46.63 11.78 42.70
CA ASP A 136 -45.29 11.51 42.17
C ASP A 136 -45.33 10.38 41.13
N VAL A 137 -44.90 10.67 39.89
CA VAL A 137 -44.96 9.71 38.77
C VAL A 137 -43.58 9.26 38.27
N ALA A 138 -42.54 10.10 38.44
CA ALA A 138 -41.17 9.71 38.13
C ALA A 138 -40.15 10.56 38.89
N SER A 139 -38.95 10.03 39.03
CA SER A 139 -37.78 10.77 39.46
C SER A 139 -36.54 10.34 38.69
N SER A 140 -35.67 11.31 38.43
CA SER A 140 -34.33 11.11 37.87
C SER A 140 -33.25 10.88 38.94
N GLY A 141 -33.58 10.91 40.22
CA GLY A 141 -32.61 10.68 41.30
C GLY A 141 -33.21 10.88 42.69
N THR A 142 -32.39 11.35 43.64
CA THR A 142 -32.82 11.74 44.97
C THR A 142 -32.72 13.25 45.11
N PHE A 143 -33.86 13.91 45.35
CA PHE A 143 -33.93 15.36 45.52
C PHE A 143 -33.19 15.78 46.80
N GLY A 144 -32.43 16.87 46.73
CA GLY A 144 -31.65 17.39 47.85
C GLY A 144 -31.82 18.89 48.03
N SER A 145 -31.30 19.39 49.15
CA SER A 145 -31.16 20.83 49.41
C SER A 145 -29.71 21.29 49.38
N ASP A 146 -28.79 20.36 49.14
CA ASP A 146 -27.37 20.59 49.00
C ASP A 146 -26.72 19.44 48.20
N ARG A 147 -25.42 19.57 47.93
CA ARG A 147 -24.64 18.58 47.18
C ARG A 147 -24.52 17.22 47.87
N LYS A 148 -24.70 17.12 49.19
CA LYS A 148 -24.58 15.84 49.91
C LYS A 148 -25.89 15.05 49.88
N SER A 149 -27.01 15.76 49.86
CA SER A 149 -28.36 15.19 49.88
C SER A 149 -28.93 14.94 48.48
N GLU A 150 -28.44 15.66 47.46
CA GLU A 150 -28.81 15.42 46.06
C GLU A 150 -28.07 14.22 45.49
N THR A 151 -28.75 13.30 44.81
CA THR A 151 -28.13 12.18 44.11
C THR A 151 -28.72 12.01 42.70
N PRO A 152 -28.10 12.55 41.65
CA PRO A 152 -28.56 12.35 40.26
C PRO A 152 -28.24 10.94 39.75
N VAL A 153 -29.18 10.34 39.00
CA VAL A 153 -29.08 8.94 38.53
C VAL A 153 -29.44 8.80 37.04
N LYS A 154 -30.51 9.45 36.56
CA LYS A 154 -31.04 9.27 35.21
C LYS A 154 -31.05 10.57 34.42
N HIS A 155 -30.65 10.51 33.15
CA HIS A 155 -30.74 11.63 32.21
C HIS A 155 -32.06 11.68 31.42
N LEU A 156 -32.82 10.59 31.45
CA LEU A 156 -34.07 10.40 30.73
C LEU A 156 -35.11 9.78 31.67
N ILE A 157 -36.28 10.39 31.74
CA ILE A 157 -37.47 9.83 32.38
C ILE A 157 -38.67 9.99 31.46
N SER A 158 -39.53 8.97 31.43
CA SER A 158 -40.72 8.96 30.58
C SER A 158 -41.99 8.54 31.32
N PRO A 159 -42.44 9.31 32.34
CA PRO A 159 -43.62 8.96 33.12
C PRO A 159 -44.89 8.97 32.29
N THR A 160 -45.77 8.00 32.57
CA THR A 160 -47.15 7.99 32.08
C THR A 160 -47.99 8.97 32.90
N LEU A 161 -48.92 9.66 32.24
CA LEU A 161 -49.91 10.51 32.88
C LEU A 161 -51.31 10.25 32.35
N THR A 162 -52.28 10.39 33.25
CA THR A 162 -53.70 10.31 32.94
C THR A 162 -54.33 11.68 33.24
N PRO A 163 -55.03 12.31 32.28
CA PRO A 163 -55.72 13.57 32.53
C PRO A 163 -56.80 13.39 33.61
N ASN A 164 -56.96 14.39 34.46
CA ASN A 164 -58.07 14.52 35.39
C ASN A 164 -59.03 15.59 34.86
N GLU A 165 -60.28 15.21 34.56
CA GLU A 165 -61.30 16.11 33.99
C GLU A 165 -60.84 16.86 32.71
N GLY A 166 -60.02 16.20 31.87
CA GLY A 166 -59.47 16.79 30.65
C GLY A 166 -58.25 17.71 30.86
N TYR A 167 -57.73 17.81 32.09
CA TYR A 167 -56.54 18.59 32.42
C TYR A 167 -55.43 17.70 33.01
N ALA A 168 -54.18 18.09 32.78
CA ALA A 168 -53.02 17.57 33.49
C ALA A 168 -52.31 18.73 34.19
N ASP A 169 -52.23 18.67 35.51
CA ASP A 169 -51.38 19.56 36.31
C ASP A 169 -50.00 18.93 36.44
N ILE A 170 -49.05 19.41 35.65
CA ILE A 170 -47.70 18.87 35.58
C ILE A 170 -46.79 19.77 36.41
N VAL A 171 -46.16 19.19 37.41
CA VAL A 171 -45.20 19.86 38.28
C VAL A 171 -43.85 19.17 38.15
N ILE A 172 -42.81 19.97 37.95
CA ILE A 172 -41.44 19.52 37.88
C ILE A 172 -40.64 20.20 38.97
N GLU A 173 -40.18 19.41 39.93
CA GLU A 173 -39.33 19.87 41.01
C GLU A 173 -37.87 19.53 40.69
N ILE A 174 -37.01 20.53 40.69
CA ILE A 174 -35.60 20.43 40.31
C ILE A 174 -34.71 20.73 41.51
N SER A 175 -33.71 19.89 41.72
CA SER A 175 -32.56 20.13 42.61
C SER A 175 -31.30 20.10 41.76
N ASN A 176 -30.51 21.18 41.79
CA ASN A 176 -29.23 21.27 41.08
C ASN A 176 -28.09 21.76 41.98
N PHE A 177 -27.35 20.81 42.56
CA PHE A 177 -26.16 21.04 43.36
C PHE A 177 -24.91 20.34 42.81
N HIS A 178 -25.08 19.44 41.82
CA HIS A 178 -23.97 18.77 41.13
C HIS A 178 -23.50 19.47 39.85
N ASN A 179 -24.28 20.38 39.25
CA ASN A 179 -23.90 21.10 38.02
C ASN A 179 -23.82 22.59 38.23
N LYS A 180 -23.07 23.26 37.35
CA LYS A 180 -22.89 24.71 37.38
C LYS A 180 -24.13 25.47 36.93
N GLU A 181 -24.85 24.94 35.95
CA GLU A 181 -26.04 25.54 35.36
C GLU A 181 -27.23 24.63 35.70
N GLY A 182 -28.31 25.22 36.21
CA GLY A 182 -29.57 24.53 36.47
C GLY A 182 -30.60 24.81 35.38
N GLY A 183 -31.82 24.31 35.56
CA GLY A 183 -32.91 24.44 34.61
C GLY A 183 -33.01 23.27 33.64
N ILE A 184 -33.94 23.38 32.69
CA ILE A 184 -34.25 22.34 31.70
C ILE A 184 -33.98 22.93 30.32
N ASN A 185 -32.86 22.55 29.70
CA ASN A 185 -32.42 23.11 28.41
C ASN A 185 -32.90 22.31 27.20
N SER A 186 -33.93 21.46 27.37
CA SER A 186 -34.50 20.66 26.29
C SER A 186 -36.01 20.68 26.37
N SER A 187 -36.68 20.73 25.24
CA SER A 187 -38.13 20.66 25.18
C SER A 187 -38.66 19.39 25.86
N ILE A 188 -39.74 19.54 26.60
CA ILE A 188 -40.49 18.40 27.14
C ILE A 188 -41.55 18.03 26.12
N LEU A 189 -41.60 16.75 25.74
CA LEU A 189 -42.61 16.28 24.79
C LEU A 189 -43.73 15.56 25.53
N LEU A 190 -44.94 15.73 25.03
CA LEU A 190 -46.12 14.99 25.45
C LEU A 190 -46.69 14.26 24.25
N GLY A 191 -46.93 12.96 24.36
CA GLY A 191 -47.51 12.15 23.30
C GLY A 191 -48.28 10.96 23.85
N SER A 192 -48.80 10.12 22.96
CA SER A 192 -49.28 8.80 23.37
C SER A 192 -48.11 7.93 23.84
N HIS A 193 -48.40 6.87 24.59
CA HIS A 193 -47.38 5.91 25.00
C HIS A 193 -46.58 5.35 23.80
N GLU A 194 -47.28 4.96 22.73
CA GLU A 194 -46.67 4.40 21.53
C GLU A 194 -45.72 5.41 20.85
N GLN A 195 -46.12 6.67 20.74
CA GLN A 195 -45.31 7.71 20.11
C GLN A 195 -44.01 7.99 20.87
N ILE A 196 -44.08 8.05 22.20
CA ILE A 196 -42.91 8.32 23.04
C ILE A 196 -41.97 7.12 23.07
N GLU A 197 -42.51 5.90 23.16
CA GLU A 197 -41.70 4.68 23.08
C GLU A 197 -41.04 4.51 21.69
N GLU A 198 -41.75 4.81 20.60
CA GLU A 198 -41.18 4.79 19.25
C GLU A 198 -40.04 5.80 19.12
N LEU A 199 -40.21 7.02 19.63
CA LEU A 199 -39.14 8.03 19.67
C LEU A 199 -37.90 7.53 20.43
N ILE A 200 -38.10 6.95 21.62
CA ILE A 200 -37.01 6.40 22.44
C ILE A 200 -36.32 5.25 21.70
N ASN A 201 -37.09 4.31 21.14
CA ASN A 201 -36.57 3.16 20.42
C ASN A 201 -35.82 3.57 19.15
N TYR A 202 -36.33 4.56 18.41
CA TYR A 202 -35.64 5.12 17.25
C TYR A 202 -34.26 5.68 17.63
N ARG A 203 -34.18 6.46 18.72
CA ARG A 203 -32.91 7.00 19.24
C ARG A 203 -31.95 5.89 19.65
N HIS A 204 -32.44 4.85 20.33
CA HIS A 204 -31.63 3.69 20.72
C HIS A 204 -31.11 2.90 19.51
N ILE A 205 -31.96 2.60 18.53
CA ILE A 205 -31.59 1.85 17.33
C ILE A 205 -30.58 2.65 16.50
N SER A 206 -30.84 3.94 16.27
CA SER A 206 -29.92 4.81 15.55
C SER A 206 -28.55 4.88 16.24
N GLY A 207 -28.53 5.10 17.56
CA GLY A 207 -27.30 5.11 18.35
C GLY A 207 -26.54 3.79 18.29
N ALA A 208 -27.23 2.64 18.34
CA ALA A 208 -26.63 1.32 18.24
C ALA A 208 -26.04 1.03 16.86
N ILE A 209 -26.74 1.42 15.78
CA ILE A 209 -26.27 1.25 14.40
C ILE A 209 -25.02 2.10 14.16
N ILE A 210 -25.07 3.39 14.51
CA ILE A 210 -23.94 4.32 14.30
C ILE A 210 -22.76 3.92 15.18
N GLY A 211 -22.99 3.67 16.48
CA GLY A 211 -21.96 3.20 17.41
C GLY A 211 -21.33 1.88 16.97
N GLY A 212 -22.12 0.91 16.53
CA GLY A 212 -21.63 -0.37 16.00
C GLY A 212 -20.78 -0.20 14.74
N ALA A 213 -21.19 0.65 13.80
CA ALA A 213 -20.40 0.94 12.62
C ALA A 213 -19.06 1.63 12.96
N LEU A 214 -19.07 2.58 13.90
CA LEU A 214 -17.87 3.24 14.40
C LEU A 214 -16.91 2.25 15.07
N LEU A 215 -17.42 1.31 15.85
CA LEU A 215 -16.63 0.26 16.49
C LEU A 215 -15.98 -0.67 15.46
N VAL A 216 -16.74 -1.13 14.45
CA VAL A 216 -16.22 -1.98 13.38
C VAL A 216 -15.11 -1.25 12.61
N MET A 217 -15.30 0.02 12.27
CA MET A 217 -14.28 0.83 11.59
C MET A 217 -13.04 1.05 12.47
N ALA A 218 -13.23 1.31 13.76
CA ALA A 218 -12.13 1.45 14.71
C ALA A 218 -11.26 0.17 14.75
N VAL A 219 -11.89 -0.98 14.97
CA VAL A 219 -11.20 -2.28 15.03
C VAL A 219 -10.51 -2.58 13.70
N PHE A 220 -11.21 -2.41 12.57
CA PHE A 220 -10.68 -2.67 11.24
C PHE A 220 -9.39 -1.87 10.97
N HIS A 221 -9.39 -0.56 11.21
CA HIS A 221 -8.22 0.27 10.97
C HIS A 221 -7.08 0.01 11.97
N ILE A 222 -7.40 -0.29 13.24
CA ILE A 222 -6.37 -0.68 14.22
C ILE A 222 -5.72 -2.01 13.80
N VAL A 223 -6.48 -2.99 13.33
CA VAL A 223 -5.95 -4.27 12.82
C VAL A 223 -5.05 -4.05 11.61
N ILE A 224 -5.46 -3.22 10.64
CA ILE A 224 -4.62 -2.85 9.49
C ILE A 224 -3.31 -2.22 9.96
N PHE A 225 -3.35 -1.33 10.96
CA PHE A 225 -2.15 -0.75 11.54
C PHE A 225 -1.25 -1.80 12.21
N ILE A 226 -1.82 -2.77 12.93
CA ILE A 226 -1.05 -3.87 13.54
C ILE A 226 -0.34 -4.70 12.46
N MET A 227 -1.04 -5.02 11.37
CA MET A 227 -0.48 -5.76 10.23
C MET A 227 0.57 -4.95 9.46
N ARG A 228 0.36 -3.62 9.33
CA ARG A 228 1.24 -2.72 8.59
C ARG A 228 1.55 -1.47 9.42
N ARG A 229 2.52 -1.60 10.33
CA ARG A 229 2.95 -0.52 11.25
C ARG A 229 3.48 0.74 10.56
N SER A 230 3.83 0.65 9.27
CA SER A 230 4.23 1.82 8.47
C SER A 230 3.06 2.80 8.23
N SER A 231 1.82 2.32 8.24
CA SER A 231 0.62 3.11 7.94
C SER A 231 -0.01 3.67 9.23
N ARG A 232 0.69 4.62 9.86
CA ARG A 232 0.27 5.24 11.14
C ARG A 232 -1.06 5.98 11.04
N GLU A 233 -1.45 6.45 9.86
CA GLU A 233 -2.74 7.07 9.58
C GLU A 233 -3.93 6.20 10.02
N ASN A 234 -3.82 4.87 9.87
CA ASN A 234 -4.86 3.94 10.28
C ASN A 234 -5.00 3.84 11.81
N LEU A 235 -3.89 3.98 12.57
CA LEU A 235 -3.97 4.02 14.04
C LEU A 235 -4.77 5.24 14.50
N TYR A 236 -4.42 6.42 13.98
CA TYR A 236 -5.05 7.67 14.39
C TYR A 236 -6.52 7.71 13.99
N PHE A 237 -6.84 7.23 12.78
CA PHE A 237 -8.21 7.13 12.32
C PHE A 237 -9.02 6.10 13.12
N GLY A 238 -8.45 4.92 13.40
CA GLY A 238 -9.11 3.91 14.21
C GLY A 238 -9.36 4.38 15.64
N ALA A 239 -8.40 5.08 16.25
CA ALA A 239 -8.57 5.71 17.56
C ALA A 239 -9.63 6.82 17.53
N PHE A 240 -9.67 7.65 16.48
CA PHE A 240 -10.72 8.65 16.28
C PHE A 240 -12.11 8.01 16.21
N CYS A 241 -12.26 6.93 15.44
CA CYS A 241 -13.52 6.18 15.36
C CYS A 241 -13.91 5.58 16.70
N LEU A 242 -12.95 5.05 17.47
CA LEU A 242 -13.21 4.50 18.80
C LEU A 242 -13.69 5.57 19.78
N VAL A 243 -13.05 6.74 19.76
CA VAL A 243 -13.43 7.89 20.59
C VAL A 243 -14.86 8.33 20.27
N TRP A 244 -15.21 8.43 18.98
CA TRP A 244 -16.58 8.74 18.57
C TRP A 244 -17.57 7.63 18.89
N CYS A 245 -17.18 6.36 18.80
CA CYS A 245 -18.02 5.25 19.24
C CYS A 245 -18.40 5.42 20.72
N VAL A 246 -17.44 5.73 21.58
CA VAL A 246 -17.70 6.00 23.00
C VAL A 246 -18.63 7.22 23.14
N ALA A 247 -18.35 8.32 22.45
CA ALA A 247 -19.22 9.50 22.49
C ALA A 247 -20.67 9.17 22.11
N THR A 248 -20.89 8.48 20.99
CA THR A 248 -22.23 8.13 20.49
C THR A 248 -22.98 7.16 21.39
N VAL A 249 -22.28 6.16 21.95
CA VAL A 249 -22.90 5.12 22.78
C VAL A 249 -23.30 5.64 24.15
N PHE A 250 -22.55 6.59 24.71
CA PHE A 250 -22.80 7.17 26.01
C PHE A 250 -23.55 8.51 25.96
N ASN A 251 -23.84 9.06 24.78
CA ASN A 251 -24.55 10.34 24.62
C ASN A 251 -25.93 10.31 25.33
N PRO A 252 -26.22 11.22 26.29
CA PRO A 252 -27.43 11.15 27.12
C PRO A 252 -28.79 10.99 26.39
N PRO A 253 -29.04 11.62 25.23
CA PRO A 253 -30.30 11.45 24.49
C PRO A 253 -30.47 10.06 23.85
N SER A 254 -29.38 9.33 23.60
CA SER A 254 -29.38 8.03 22.92
C SER A 254 -28.86 6.87 23.79
N ALA A 255 -28.32 7.14 24.99
CA ALA A 255 -27.51 6.30 25.90
C ALA A 255 -28.04 4.88 26.23
N PHE A 256 -28.29 4.10 25.19
CA PHE A 256 -28.93 2.79 25.21
C PHE A 256 -28.12 1.79 26.02
N LEU A 257 -26.78 1.83 25.90
CA LEU A 257 -25.88 0.90 26.59
C LEU A 257 -25.65 1.29 28.06
N ALA A 258 -25.51 2.58 28.35
CA ALA A 258 -25.29 3.05 29.72
C ALA A 258 -26.52 2.83 30.61
N SER A 259 -27.73 2.99 30.07
CA SER A 259 -28.96 2.82 30.85
C SER A 259 -29.36 1.36 31.07
N LYS A 260 -28.99 0.42 30.17
CA LYS A 260 -29.37 -0.99 30.27
C LYS A 260 -28.31 -1.94 30.81
N PHE A 261 -27.02 -1.71 30.55
CA PHE A 261 -25.98 -2.73 30.76
C PHE A 261 -24.95 -2.39 31.84
N PHE A 262 -24.81 -1.13 32.23
CA PHE A 262 -23.77 -0.70 33.17
C PHE A 262 -24.33 0.20 34.28
N SER A 263 -24.04 -0.12 35.54
CA SER A 263 -24.25 0.80 36.66
C SER A 263 -23.00 1.68 36.81
N ILE A 264 -23.01 2.85 36.17
CA ILE A 264 -21.88 3.80 36.20
C ILE A 264 -22.20 4.90 37.20
N ASP A 265 -21.22 5.22 38.05
CA ASP A 265 -21.28 6.40 38.91
C ASP A 265 -21.54 7.67 38.08
N TRP A 266 -22.41 8.55 38.57
CA TRP A 266 -22.82 9.76 37.85
C TRP A 266 -21.62 10.61 37.41
N SER A 267 -20.64 10.79 38.30
CA SER A 267 -19.46 11.59 37.96
C SER A 267 -18.66 10.95 36.82
N TRP A 268 -18.53 9.63 36.80
CA TRP A 268 -17.84 8.92 35.72
C TRP A 268 -18.62 8.93 34.42
N TYR A 269 -19.94 8.83 34.47
CA TYR A 269 -20.79 8.92 33.29
C TYR A 269 -20.59 10.27 32.56
N ILE A 270 -20.64 11.39 33.29
CA ILE A 270 -20.37 12.72 32.71
C ILE A 270 -18.95 12.80 32.14
N LYS A 271 -17.94 12.25 32.83
CA LYS A 271 -16.56 12.22 32.33
C LYS A 271 -16.44 11.44 31.01
N ILE A 272 -17.13 10.31 30.88
CA ILE A 272 -17.17 9.50 29.65
C ILE A 272 -17.83 10.28 28.51
N CYS A 273 -18.82 11.14 28.79
CA CYS A 273 -19.42 12.00 27.79
C CYS A 273 -18.47 13.13 27.31
N LEU A 274 -17.63 13.66 28.20
CA LEU A 274 -16.79 14.82 27.91
C LEU A 274 -15.38 14.48 27.39
N ILE A 275 -14.73 13.44 27.90
CA ILE A 275 -13.37 13.04 27.48
C ILE A 275 -13.25 12.86 25.96
N PRO A 276 -14.22 12.26 25.25
CA PRO A 276 -14.15 12.12 23.80
C PRO A 276 -13.96 13.45 23.06
N THR A 277 -14.60 14.52 23.50
CA THR A 277 -14.42 15.86 22.90
C THR A 277 -12.98 16.36 23.03
N GLY A 278 -12.32 16.00 24.14
CA GLY A 278 -10.91 16.28 24.40
C GLY A 278 -9.93 15.55 23.47
N LEU A 279 -10.32 14.36 23.01
CA LEU A 279 -9.45 13.46 22.22
C LEU A 279 -9.73 13.51 20.72
N ALA A 280 -10.98 13.74 20.32
CA ALA A 280 -11.43 13.65 18.93
C ALA A 280 -10.69 14.65 18.02
N ILE A 281 -10.60 15.92 18.42
CA ILE A 281 -9.98 16.98 17.60
C ILE A 281 -8.47 16.76 17.43
N PRO A 282 -7.67 16.49 18.48
CA PRO A 282 -6.27 16.14 18.30
C PRO A 282 -6.07 14.94 17.38
N LEU A 283 -6.86 13.86 17.55
CA LEU A 283 -6.76 12.67 16.71
C LEU A 283 -7.10 12.97 15.25
N LEU A 284 -8.15 13.77 15.00
CA LEU A 284 -8.54 14.20 13.66
C LEU A 284 -7.44 15.01 12.97
N LEU A 285 -6.80 15.94 13.69
CA LEU A 285 -5.69 16.75 13.17
C LEU A 285 -4.45 15.89 12.88
N ILE A 286 -4.06 15.01 13.81
CA ILE A 286 -2.92 14.10 13.61
C ILE A 286 -3.19 13.19 12.41
N PHE A 287 -4.39 12.61 12.35
CA PHE A 287 -4.85 11.81 11.22
C PHE A 287 -4.73 12.60 9.91
N TYR A 288 -5.33 13.77 9.83
CA TYR A 288 -5.31 14.59 8.62
C TYR A 288 -3.89 14.95 8.18
N ASN A 289 -3.04 15.40 9.10
CA ASN A 289 -1.65 15.75 8.82
C ASN A 289 -0.77 14.53 8.47
N SER A 290 -1.16 13.31 8.89
CA SER A 290 -0.51 12.06 8.46
C SER A 290 -0.89 11.66 7.03
N VAL A 291 -2.13 11.95 6.61
CA VAL A 291 -2.62 11.67 5.26
C VAL A 291 -2.16 12.73 4.25
N PHE A 292 -2.16 13.99 4.66
CA PHE A 292 -1.78 15.16 3.87
C PHE A 292 -0.82 16.06 4.65
N PRO A 293 0.50 15.80 4.60
CA PRO A 293 1.49 16.58 5.33
C PRO A 293 1.39 18.09 5.02
N GLN A 294 1.19 18.89 6.07
CA GLN A 294 1.16 20.36 6.01
C GLN A 294 2.44 20.95 6.59
N ARG A 295 2.84 22.14 6.12
CA ARG A 295 4.08 22.82 6.55
C ARG A 295 4.19 22.99 8.07
N TYR A 296 3.08 23.33 8.72
CA TYR A 296 3.00 23.51 10.17
C TYR A 296 2.13 22.44 10.85
N GLY A 297 1.83 21.34 10.14
CA GLY A 297 0.85 20.35 10.60
C GLY A 297 1.27 19.68 11.90
N VAL A 298 2.55 19.35 12.06
CA VAL A 298 3.08 18.71 13.27
C VAL A 298 2.94 19.63 14.48
N GLN A 299 3.26 20.92 14.34
CA GLN A 299 3.15 21.92 15.38
C GLN A 299 1.69 22.13 15.80
N VAL A 300 0.79 22.26 14.82
CA VAL A 300 -0.65 22.41 15.07
C VAL A 300 -1.20 21.17 15.79
N SER A 301 -0.88 19.96 15.32
CA SER A 301 -1.26 18.73 15.99
C SER A 301 -0.77 18.67 17.43
N TRP A 302 0.51 19.01 17.69
CA TRP A 302 1.06 19.03 19.05
C TRP A 302 0.38 20.04 19.97
N ILE A 303 0.14 21.26 19.50
CA ILE A 303 -0.54 22.31 20.27
C ILE A 303 -1.92 21.82 20.69
N PHE A 304 -2.73 21.33 19.74
CA PHE A 304 -4.07 20.83 20.06
C PHE A 304 -4.03 19.55 20.91
N SER A 305 -3.05 18.67 20.75
CA SER A 305 -2.85 17.52 21.65
C SER A 305 -2.55 17.94 23.08
N ILE A 306 -1.73 18.96 23.29
CA ILE A 306 -1.45 19.48 24.64
C ILE A 306 -2.72 20.09 25.23
N ILE A 307 -3.44 20.93 24.47
CA ILE A 307 -4.69 21.56 24.93
C ILE A 307 -5.74 20.48 25.27
N GLY A 308 -5.94 19.51 24.38
CA GLY A 308 -6.87 18.40 24.60
C GLY A 308 -6.46 17.50 25.77
N GLY A 309 -5.16 17.25 25.95
CA GLY A 309 -4.62 16.53 27.10
C GLY A 309 -4.88 17.25 28.42
N VAL A 310 -4.62 18.57 28.48
CA VAL A 310 -4.93 19.41 29.65
C VAL A 310 -6.43 19.38 29.95
N TYR A 311 -7.29 19.48 28.93
CA TYR A 311 -8.73 19.37 29.09
C TYR A 311 -9.17 18.01 29.66
N CYS A 312 -8.59 16.91 29.16
CA CYS A 312 -8.89 15.57 29.68
C CYS A 312 -8.43 15.41 31.14
N ILE A 313 -7.21 15.86 31.47
CA ILE A 313 -6.69 15.82 32.84
C ILE A 313 -7.58 16.65 33.77
N TYR A 314 -7.98 17.85 33.36
CA TYR A 314 -8.90 18.70 34.12
C TYR A 314 -10.23 18.00 34.37
N THR A 315 -10.83 17.40 33.33
CA THR A 315 -12.10 16.67 33.41
C THR A 315 -12.00 15.46 34.36
N ILE A 316 -10.87 14.76 34.38
CA ILE A 316 -10.66 13.62 35.29
C ILE A 316 -10.48 14.10 36.74
N ALA A 317 -9.70 15.17 36.94
CA ALA A 317 -9.28 15.66 38.25
C ALA A 317 -10.35 16.49 38.98
N THR A 318 -11.35 17.03 38.27
CA THR A 318 -12.38 17.91 38.84
C THR A 318 -13.76 17.25 38.87
N PRO A 319 -14.69 17.72 39.73
CA PRO A 319 -16.07 17.23 39.74
C PRO A 319 -16.96 17.90 38.67
N PRO A 320 -18.13 17.31 38.32
CA PRO A 320 -19.04 17.81 37.28
C PRO A 320 -19.38 19.30 37.31
N GLY A 321 -19.57 19.88 38.50
CA GLY A 321 -19.85 21.31 38.66
C GLY A 321 -18.74 22.26 38.16
N ALA A 322 -17.53 21.76 37.95
CA ALA A 322 -16.39 22.56 37.51
C ALA A 322 -16.22 22.61 35.97
N TYR A 323 -16.96 21.79 35.20
CA TYR A 323 -16.69 21.61 33.77
C TYR A 323 -17.18 22.76 32.89
N SER A 324 -18.36 23.31 33.17
CA SER A 324 -19.13 24.15 32.22
C SER A 324 -18.30 25.28 31.55
N SER A 325 -17.56 26.09 32.30
CA SER A 325 -16.77 27.18 31.70
C SER A 325 -15.57 26.69 30.89
N ILE A 326 -14.94 25.60 31.33
CA ILE A 326 -13.75 25.05 30.64
C ILE A 326 -14.17 24.24 29.41
N ALA A 327 -15.28 23.51 29.48
CA ALA A 327 -15.90 22.87 28.32
C ALA A 327 -16.27 23.90 27.25
N PHE A 328 -16.89 25.03 27.64
CA PHE A 328 -17.22 26.10 26.69
C PHE A 328 -15.98 26.79 26.11
N ALA A 329 -14.97 27.08 26.93
CA ALA A 329 -13.70 27.64 26.45
C ALA A 329 -13.00 26.67 25.47
N TYR A 330 -12.98 25.38 25.80
CA TYR A 330 -12.43 24.34 24.94
C TYR A 330 -13.21 24.20 23.63
N PHE A 331 -14.55 24.28 23.69
CA PHE A 331 -15.41 24.34 22.51
C PHE A 331 -14.99 25.49 21.57
N LEU A 332 -14.81 26.72 22.08
CA LEU A 332 -14.36 27.86 21.27
C LEU A 332 -12.97 27.64 20.67
N ILE A 333 -12.03 27.09 21.44
CA ILE A 333 -10.67 26.80 20.98
C ILE A 333 -10.69 25.76 19.84
N THR A 334 -11.51 24.71 19.95
CA THR A 334 -11.60 23.67 18.92
C THR A 334 -12.22 24.18 17.61
N ARG A 335 -13.02 25.25 17.63
CA ARG A 335 -13.48 25.91 16.39
C ARG A 335 -12.33 26.42 15.53
N ILE A 336 -11.25 26.91 16.17
CA ILE A 336 -10.04 27.35 15.47
C ILE A 336 -9.36 26.15 14.77
N ALA A 337 -9.36 24.97 15.39
CA ALA A 337 -8.87 23.73 14.74
C ALA A 337 -9.66 23.39 13.49
N TYR A 338 -10.99 23.48 13.54
CA TYR A 338 -11.84 23.27 12.37
C TYR A 338 -11.56 24.26 11.25
N VAL A 339 -11.39 25.55 11.57
CA VAL A 339 -11.00 26.56 10.57
C VAL A 339 -9.67 26.19 9.90
N TYR A 340 -8.65 25.81 10.68
CA TYR A 340 -7.38 25.32 10.14
C TYR A 340 -7.55 24.08 9.25
N LEU A 341 -8.33 23.12 9.72
CA LEU A 341 -8.57 21.84 9.05
C LEU A 341 -9.26 22.05 7.70
N PHE A 342 -10.35 22.81 7.66
CA PHE A 342 -11.08 23.12 6.43
C PHE A 342 -10.26 23.98 5.47
N ALA A 343 -9.52 24.99 5.97
CA ALA A 343 -8.63 25.79 5.13
C ALA A 343 -7.52 24.95 4.48
N SER A 344 -6.93 24.03 5.26
CA SER A 344 -5.91 23.10 4.76
C SER A 344 -6.50 22.14 3.73
N PHE A 345 -7.71 21.61 3.98
CA PHE A 345 -8.39 20.71 3.06
C PHE A 345 -8.74 21.38 1.73
N ILE A 346 -9.27 22.62 1.78
CA ILE A 346 -9.53 23.42 0.58
C ILE A 346 -8.23 23.67 -0.21
N ASN A 347 -7.12 23.95 0.48
CA ASN A 347 -5.81 24.10 -0.16
C ASN A 347 -5.34 22.81 -0.84
N ASP A 348 -5.57 21.65 -0.22
CA ASP A 348 -5.21 20.34 -0.78
C ASP A 348 -6.04 19.98 -2.02
N LEU A 349 -7.34 20.32 -2.00
CA LEU A 349 -8.21 20.22 -3.17
C LEU A 349 -7.73 21.14 -4.30
N ARG A 350 -7.38 22.40 -3.99
CA ARG A 350 -6.84 23.35 -4.97
C ARG A 350 -5.52 22.89 -5.59
N LYS A 351 -4.63 22.31 -4.77
CA LYS A 351 -3.36 21.71 -5.19
C LYS A 351 -3.51 20.34 -5.85
N LYS A 352 -4.73 19.81 -5.96
CA LYS A 352 -5.04 18.49 -6.54
C LYS A 352 -4.21 17.37 -5.91
N ARG A 353 -4.04 17.39 -4.59
CA ARG A 353 -3.36 16.31 -3.89
C ARG A 353 -4.07 14.98 -4.16
N LYS A 354 -3.30 13.94 -4.48
CA LYS A 354 -3.82 12.62 -4.84
C LYS A 354 -4.78 12.11 -3.76
N GLY A 355 -5.96 11.69 -4.19
CA GLY A 355 -7.02 11.16 -3.33
C GLY A 355 -7.82 12.18 -2.52
N ALA A 356 -7.42 13.47 -2.43
CA ALA A 356 -8.13 14.46 -1.60
C ALA A 356 -9.61 14.62 -1.97
N VAL A 357 -9.96 14.40 -3.24
CA VAL A 357 -11.35 14.49 -3.72
C VAL A 357 -12.28 13.46 -3.08
N TYR A 358 -11.78 12.28 -2.71
CA TYR A 358 -12.60 11.22 -2.09
C TYR A 358 -13.09 11.61 -0.70
N LEU A 359 -12.39 12.53 -0.02
CA LEU A 359 -12.79 13.05 1.29
C LEU A 359 -13.80 14.19 1.21
N ALA A 360 -14.02 14.80 0.04
CA ALA A 360 -14.81 16.01 -0.08
C ALA A 360 -16.27 15.88 0.40
N PRO A 361 -17.01 14.80 0.10
CA PRO A 361 -18.37 14.62 0.62
C PRO A 361 -18.38 14.55 2.16
N GLY A 362 -17.44 13.80 2.74
CA GLY A 362 -17.27 13.67 4.18
C GLY A 362 -17.00 14.99 4.88
N TYR A 363 -16.07 15.79 4.36
CA TYR A 363 -15.76 17.11 4.90
C TYR A 363 -16.94 18.09 4.77
N LEU A 364 -17.73 18.00 3.70
CA LEU A 364 -18.91 18.85 3.53
C LEU A 364 -19.96 18.55 4.59
N VAL A 365 -20.32 17.28 4.78
CA VAL A 365 -21.32 16.92 5.80
C VAL A 365 -20.79 17.19 7.21
N LEU A 366 -19.51 16.93 7.47
CA LEU A 366 -18.88 17.30 8.74
C LEU A 366 -18.96 18.80 9.00
N ALA A 367 -18.73 19.65 7.99
CA ALA A 367 -18.87 21.10 8.12
C ALA A 367 -20.32 21.51 8.43
N CYS A 368 -21.31 20.88 7.78
CA CYS A 368 -22.72 21.14 8.05
C CYS A 368 -23.12 20.72 9.47
N ALA A 369 -22.68 19.54 9.92
CA ALA A 369 -22.96 19.04 11.26
C ALA A 369 -22.31 19.94 12.33
N GLU A 370 -21.06 20.34 12.15
CA GLU A 370 -20.38 21.24 13.09
C GLU A 370 -20.97 22.66 13.09
N PHE A 371 -21.53 23.11 11.96
CA PHE A 371 -22.24 24.38 11.91
C PHE A 371 -23.57 24.32 12.68
N ASP A 372 -24.32 23.24 12.51
CA ASP A 372 -25.54 22.98 13.25
C ASP A 372 -25.29 22.88 14.77
N GLU A 373 -24.23 22.17 15.18
CA GLU A 373 -23.79 22.10 16.59
C GLU A 373 -23.47 23.49 17.16
N ILE A 374 -22.81 24.36 16.39
CA ILE A 374 -22.53 25.75 16.82
C ILE A 374 -23.83 26.52 17.06
N LEU A 375 -24.84 26.36 16.21
CA LEU A 375 -26.12 27.04 16.39
C LEU A 375 -26.85 26.53 17.64
N PHE A 376 -26.76 25.22 17.90
CA PHE A 376 -27.31 24.59 19.09
C PHE A 376 -26.64 25.08 20.37
N ASP A 377 -25.30 25.03 20.44
CA ASP A 377 -24.54 25.45 21.62
C ASP A 377 -24.69 26.96 21.93
N LEU A 378 -24.92 27.78 20.90
CA LEU A 378 -25.25 29.20 21.05
C LEU A 378 -26.73 29.47 21.39
N ASN A 379 -27.55 28.43 21.52
CA ASN A 379 -29.00 28.48 21.78
C ASN A 379 -29.77 29.33 20.75
N ILE A 380 -29.37 29.31 19.47
CA ILE A 380 -30.05 30.06 18.41
C ILE A 380 -31.25 29.27 17.87
N PHE A 381 -31.09 27.96 17.64
CA PHE A 381 -32.15 27.04 17.21
C PHE A 381 -32.01 25.68 17.91
N GLY A 382 -33.13 24.97 18.08
CA GLY A 382 -33.10 23.56 18.47
C GLY A 382 -32.58 22.71 17.31
N SER A 383 -31.57 21.88 17.56
CA SER A 383 -30.94 20.99 16.57
C SER A 383 -31.37 19.54 16.77
N ALA A 384 -31.36 18.77 15.68
CA ALA A 384 -31.61 17.33 15.67
C ALA A 384 -30.36 16.47 15.98
N ASP A 385 -29.24 17.06 16.42
CA ASP A 385 -27.94 16.41 16.65
C ASP A 385 -27.46 15.64 15.41
N PHE A 386 -26.96 16.40 14.41
CA PHE A 386 -26.47 15.83 13.14
C PHE A 386 -25.02 15.31 13.22
N THR A 387 -24.33 15.54 14.34
CA THR A 387 -22.91 15.26 14.54
C THR A 387 -22.53 13.78 14.32
N PRO A 388 -23.29 12.79 14.83
CA PRO A 388 -23.02 11.37 14.57
C PRO A 388 -23.11 11.00 13.07
N TYR A 389 -24.08 11.57 12.35
CA TYR A 389 -24.29 11.32 10.92
C TYR A 389 -23.19 11.95 10.07
N GLY A 390 -22.78 13.18 10.39
CA GLY A 390 -21.66 13.86 9.71
C GLY A 390 -20.35 13.09 9.88
N THR A 391 -20.08 12.60 11.09
CA THR A 391 -18.92 11.76 11.38
C THR A 391 -18.96 10.44 10.62
N PHE A 392 -20.13 9.78 10.55
CA PHE A 392 -20.30 8.54 9.80
C PHE A 392 -20.01 8.72 8.30
N ILE A 393 -20.55 9.76 7.66
CA ILE A 393 -20.30 10.05 6.24
C ILE A 393 -18.83 10.42 6.00
N PHE A 394 -18.21 11.15 6.93
CA PHE A 394 -16.77 11.42 6.90
C PHE A 394 -15.94 10.13 6.90
N ILE A 395 -16.30 9.16 7.74
CA ILE A 395 -15.64 7.87 7.84
C ILE A 395 -15.77 7.04 6.56
N LEU A 396 -16.97 7.01 5.96
CA LEU A 396 -17.18 6.35 4.66
C LEU A 396 -16.30 6.99 3.57
N SER A 397 -16.18 8.32 3.58
CA SER A 397 -15.34 9.04 2.62
C SER A 397 -13.86 8.69 2.77
N TYR A 398 -13.39 8.41 4.00
CA TYR A 398 -12.04 7.91 4.23
C TYR A 398 -11.83 6.48 3.71
N SER A 399 -12.82 5.60 3.87
CA SER A 399 -12.77 4.24 3.30
C SER A 399 -12.59 4.27 1.78
N LEU A 400 -13.26 5.21 1.10
CA LEU A 400 -13.07 5.44 -0.34
C LEU A 400 -11.66 5.93 -0.70
N LEU A 401 -11.10 6.86 0.09
CA LEU A 401 -9.72 7.31 -0.08
C LEU A 401 -8.73 6.14 0.05
N MET A 402 -8.89 5.31 1.08
CA MET A 402 -8.00 4.17 1.32
C MET A 402 -8.12 3.13 0.21
N SER A 403 -9.33 2.82 -0.24
CA SER A 403 -9.56 1.91 -1.36
C SER A 403 -8.89 2.41 -2.64
N SER A 404 -8.98 3.71 -2.93
CA SER A 404 -8.30 4.32 -4.07
C SER A 404 -6.77 4.23 -3.95
N ARG A 405 -6.20 4.55 -2.78
CA ARG A 405 -4.74 4.43 -2.54
C ARG A 405 -4.26 2.99 -2.66
N PHE A 406 -5.06 2.03 -2.20
CA PHE A 406 -4.75 0.62 -2.35
C PHE A 406 -4.72 0.21 -3.81
N ALA A 407 -5.74 0.56 -4.61
CA ALA A 407 -5.78 0.28 -6.04
C ALA A 407 -4.60 0.91 -6.81
N GLU A 408 -4.20 2.14 -6.47
CA GLU A 408 -3.02 2.80 -7.05
C GLU A 408 -1.71 2.09 -6.67
N THR A 409 -1.59 1.66 -5.42
CA THR A 409 -0.40 0.94 -4.94
C THR A 409 -0.30 -0.44 -5.59
N LEU A 410 -1.41 -1.15 -5.71
CA LEU A 410 -1.49 -2.45 -6.34
C LEU A 410 -1.14 -2.38 -7.82
N SER A 411 -1.74 -1.45 -8.57
CA SER A 411 -1.40 -1.26 -10.00
C SER A 411 0.06 -0.84 -10.21
N SER A 412 0.62 -0.01 -9.31
CA SER A 412 2.04 0.33 -9.34
C SER A 412 2.93 -0.88 -9.06
N TYR A 413 2.53 -1.73 -8.11
CA TYR A 413 3.24 -2.97 -7.79
C TYR A 413 3.19 -3.96 -8.96
N GLU A 414 2.02 -4.19 -9.56
CA GLU A 414 1.85 -5.05 -10.74
C GLU A 414 2.74 -4.59 -11.90
N ARG A 415 2.78 -3.27 -12.16
CA ARG A 415 3.63 -2.70 -13.19
C ARG A 415 5.11 -2.95 -12.91
N VAL A 416 5.59 -2.62 -11.70
CA VAL A 416 7.00 -2.81 -11.33
C VAL A 416 7.38 -4.29 -11.31
N SER A 417 6.48 -5.17 -10.85
CA SER A 417 6.68 -6.62 -10.88
C SER A 417 6.79 -7.14 -12.31
N GLY A 418 5.93 -6.69 -13.22
CA GLY A 418 5.99 -7.04 -14.64
C GLY A 418 7.26 -6.53 -15.32
N GLU A 419 7.69 -5.29 -15.03
CA GLU A 419 8.97 -4.75 -15.50
C GLU A 419 10.17 -5.56 -15.00
N LEU A 420 10.15 -5.99 -13.73
CA LEU A 420 11.19 -6.81 -13.13
C LEU A 420 11.25 -8.21 -13.77
N GLU A 421 10.11 -8.84 -13.99
CA GLU A 421 10.04 -10.16 -14.63
C GLU A 421 10.53 -10.10 -16.08
N SER A 422 10.17 -9.04 -16.82
CA SER A 422 10.68 -8.80 -18.17
C SER A 422 12.20 -8.61 -18.18
N ARG A 423 12.77 -7.84 -17.23
CA ARG A 423 14.22 -7.66 -17.09
C ARG A 423 14.93 -8.97 -16.78
N LYS A 424 14.41 -9.75 -15.83
CA LYS A 424 14.96 -11.08 -15.49
C LYS A 424 14.96 -12.01 -16.69
N LYS A 425 13.91 -11.99 -17.51
CA LYS A 425 13.84 -12.78 -18.75
C LYS A 425 14.92 -12.35 -19.74
N LYS A 426 15.09 -11.05 -19.99
CA LYS A 426 16.15 -10.53 -20.88
C LYS A 426 17.55 -10.89 -20.41
N GLU A 427 17.82 -10.75 -19.11
CA GLU A 427 19.11 -11.12 -18.52
C GLU A 427 19.39 -12.63 -18.67
N HIS A 428 18.38 -13.46 -18.44
CA HIS A 428 18.46 -14.90 -18.66
C HIS A 428 18.71 -15.25 -20.13
N ASP A 429 17.99 -14.62 -21.05
CA ASP A 429 18.15 -14.80 -22.50
C ASP A 429 19.57 -14.40 -22.95
N HIS A 430 20.10 -13.27 -22.44
CA HIS A 430 21.48 -12.84 -22.70
C HIS A 430 22.50 -13.86 -22.19
N LYS A 431 22.30 -14.40 -20.99
CA LYS A 431 23.19 -15.43 -20.42
C LYS A 431 23.16 -16.73 -21.24
N ILE A 432 22.00 -17.14 -21.73
CA ILE A 432 21.87 -18.30 -22.63
C ILE A 432 22.60 -18.04 -23.95
N ILE A 433 22.44 -16.85 -24.55
CA ILE A 433 23.14 -16.48 -25.78
C ILE A 433 24.65 -16.52 -25.57
N HIS A 434 25.17 -15.93 -24.48
CA HIS A 434 26.59 -15.96 -24.15
C HIS A 434 27.11 -17.40 -23.98
N LEU A 435 26.38 -18.26 -23.25
CA LEU A 435 26.74 -19.67 -23.10
C LEU A 435 26.72 -20.44 -24.43
N ARG A 436 25.76 -20.15 -25.31
CA ARG A 436 25.71 -20.76 -26.65
C ARG A 436 26.89 -20.34 -27.49
N LEU A 437 27.24 -19.05 -27.51
CA LEU A 437 28.39 -18.53 -28.25
C LEU A 437 29.70 -19.13 -27.73
N SER A 438 29.91 -19.15 -26.41
CA SER A 438 31.07 -19.81 -25.80
C SER A 438 31.16 -21.29 -26.18
N LYS A 439 30.06 -22.04 -26.10
CA LYS A 439 30.04 -23.46 -26.51
C LYS A 439 30.28 -23.67 -28.00
N MET A 440 29.77 -22.77 -28.85
CA MET A 440 30.03 -22.81 -30.30
C MET A 440 31.52 -22.60 -30.58
N LEU A 441 32.16 -21.62 -29.94
CA LEU A 441 33.59 -21.37 -30.08
C LEU A 441 34.46 -22.50 -29.48
N ASP A 442 34.00 -23.13 -28.39
CA ASP A 442 34.67 -24.30 -27.79
C ASP A 442 34.59 -25.55 -28.67
N SER A 443 33.60 -25.65 -29.56
CA SER A 443 33.48 -26.75 -30.52
C SER A 443 34.40 -26.63 -31.73
N VAL A 444 35.07 -25.47 -31.91
CA VAL A 444 36.05 -25.27 -32.97
C VAL A 444 37.38 -25.90 -32.53
N ASP A 445 37.94 -26.79 -33.36
CA ASP A 445 39.20 -27.49 -33.05
C ASP A 445 40.43 -26.58 -33.11
N GLU A 446 40.37 -25.49 -33.88
CA GLU A 446 41.44 -24.50 -33.97
C GLU A 446 41.61 -23.74 -32.64
N ALA A 447 42.85 -23.48 -32.24
CA ALA A 447 43.12 -22.74 -31.01
C ALA A 447 42.82 -21.25 -31.20
N ILE A 448 41.84 -20.75 -30.45
CA ILE A 448 41.40 -19.36 -30.47
C ILE A 448 41.69 -18.71 -29.12
N LEU A 449 42.32 -17.54 -29.17
CA LEU A 449 42.60 -16.68 -28.02
C LEU A 449 42.20 -15.25 -28.38
N ALA A 450 41.39 -14.59 -27.55
CA ALA A 450 41.02 -13.19 -27.72
C ALA A 450 41.54 -12.36 -26.55
N VAL A 451 42.13 -11.21 -26.84
CA VAL A 451 42.64 -10.27 -25.85
C VAL A 451 42.16 -8.85 -26.14
N ASN A 452 41.99 -8.04 -25.09
CA ASN A 452 41.66 -6.63 -25.24
C ASN A 452 42.91 -5.78 -25.54
N ASN A 453 42.74 -4.45 -25.59
CA ASN A 453 43.82 -3.50 -25.87
C ASN A 453 44.93 -3.50 -24.81
N ASP A 454 44.62 -3.88 -23.57
CA ASP A 454 45.58 -4.01 -22.47
C ASP A 454 46.24 -5.41 -22.42
N LEU A 455 45.98 -6.27 -23.41
CA LEU A 455 46.42 -7.67 -23.48
C LEU A 455 45.81 -8.57 -22.40
N VAL A 456 44.69 -8.18 -21.81
CA VAL A 456 43.92 -9.04 -20.90
C VAL A 456 43.18 -10.09 -21.71
N ILE A 457 43.22 -11.34 -21.28
CA ILE A 457 42.57 -12.45 -21.98
C ILE A 457 41.06 -12.41 -21.73
N ASP A 458 40.31 -12.03 -22.76
CA ASP A 458 38.84 -11.98 -22.73
C ASP A 458 38.22 -13.36 -23.01
N PHE A 459 38.88 -14.16 -23.85
CA PHE A 459 38.37 -15.47 -24.24
C PHE A 459 39.48 -16.41 -24.68
N CYS A 460 39.32 -17.69 -24.38
CA CYS A 460 40.07 -18.76 -25.03
C CYS A 460 39.20 -20.02 -25.10
N ASN A 461 39.42 -20.83 -26.12
CA ASN A 461 38.60 -22.02 -26.36
C ASN A 461 39.33 -23.33 -25.99
N SER A 462 38.58 -24.44 -26.03
CA SER A 462 39.15 -25.77 -25.78
C SER A 462 40.32 -26.15 -26.72
N GLY A 463 40.34 -25.63 -27.95
CA GLY A 463 41.46 -25.80 -28.89
C GLY A 463 42.76 -25.19 -28.37
N PHE A 464 42.68 -23.98 -27.78
CA PHE A 464 43.84 -23.32 -27.15
C PHE A 464 44.31 -24.06 -25.91
N GLU A 465 43.39 -24.55 -25.07
CA GLU A 465 43.73 -25.36 -23.89
C GLU A 465 44.45 -26.66 -24.29
N LYS A 466 43.99 -27.36 -25.35
CA LYS A 466 44.68 -28.54 -25.88
C LYS A 466 46.07 -28.23 -26.44
N LEU A 467 46.23 -27.11 -27.14
CA LEU A 467 47.50 -26.72 -27.77
C LEU A 467 48.54 -26.24 -26.74
N SER A 468 48.10 -25.40 -25.81
CA SER A 468 48.97 -24.69 -24.86
C SER A 468 49.08 -25.35 -23.49
N GLY A 469 48.15 -26.25 -23.15
CA GLY A 469 48.08 -26.89 -21.84
C GLY A 469 47.61 -25.98 -20.70
N PHE A 470 47.28 -24.70 -20.97
CA PHE A 470 46.74 -23.77 -19.97
C PHE A 470 45.23 -23.92 -19.83
N ASN A 471 44.73 -23.99 -18.60
CA ASN A 471 43.30 -24.06 -18.34
C ASN A 471 42.63 -22.72 -18.65
N CYS A 472 41.70 -22.72 -19.59
CA CYS A 472 41.05 -21.50 -20.05
C CYS A 472 40.31 -20.71 -18.97
N LYS A 473 39.79 -21.39 -17.93
CA LYS A 473 39.10 -20.72 -16.81
C LYS A 473 40.06 -20.07 -15.82
N GLU A 474 41.31 -20.52 -15.77
CA GLU A 474 42.32 -19.99 -14.86
C GLU A 474 43.03 -18.78 -15.46
N ILE A 475 43.16 -18.73 -16.79
CA ILE A 475 43.87 -17.65 -17.49
C ILE A 475 42.97 -16.51 -17.99
N GLN A 476 41.66 -16.71 -18.08
CA GLN A 476 40.73 -15.64 -18.43
C GLN A 476 40.76 -14.51 -17.38
N GLY A 477 40.89 -13.26 -17.85
CA GLY A 477 41.05 -12.08 -17.01
C GLY A 477 42.47 -11.80 -16.55
N LEU A 478 43.45 -12.69 -16.84
CA LEU A 478 44.87 -12.41 -16.63
C LEU A 478 45.44 -11.63 -17.81
N ASN A 479 46.51 -10.88 -17.56
CA ASN A 479 47.27 -10.25 -18.63
C ASN A 479 48.11 -11.32 -19.36
N LEU A 480 48.12 -11.29 -20.69
CA LEU A 480 48.87 -12.23 -21.52
C LEU A 480 50.37 -12.28 -21.15
N ASN A 481 50.94 -11.16 -20.70
CA ASN A 481 52.34 -11.08 -20.28
C ASN A 481 52.65 -11.91 -19.01
N GLU A 482 51.65 -12.20 -18.17
CA GLU A 482 51.83 -13.04 -16.98
C GLU A 482 51.99 -14.51 -17.32
N ILE A 483 51.51 -14.92 -18.50
CA ILE A 483 51.55 -16.31 -18.99
C ILE A 483 52.79 -16.54 -19.88
N ILE A 484 53.29 -15.49 -20.52
CA ILE A 484 54.48 -15.54 -21.36
C ILE A 484 55.72 -15.16 -20.54
N GLU A 485 56.49 -16.13 -20.06
CA GLU A 485 57.66 -15.87 -19.18
C GLU A 485 58.84 -15.16 -19.88
N SER A 486 58.96 -15.27 -21.20
CA SER A 486 60.08 -14.70 -21.95
C SER A 486 59.77 -13.30 -22.47
N LYS A 487 60.56 -12.30 -22.04
CA LYS A 487 60.51 -10.91 -22.55
C LYS A 487 60.64 -10.82 -24.07
N VAL A 488 61.36 -11.75 -24.71
CA VAL A 488 61.52 -11.78 -26.17
C VAL A 488 60.19 -12.14 -26.84
N HIS A 489 59.48 -13.13 -26.30
CA HIS A 489 58.18 -13.54 -26.83
C HIS A 489 57.08 -12.52 -26.51
N GLN A 490 57.09 -11.88 -25.34
CA GLN A 490 56.20 -10.76 -25.02
C GLN A 490 56.32 -9.61 -26.05
N THR A 491 57.56 -9.24 -26.38
CA THR A 491 57.84 -8.19 -27.37
C THR A 491 57.31 -8.55 -28.76
N ALA A 492 57.43 -9.82 -29.17
CA ALA A 492 56.91 -10.30 -30.45
C ALA A 492 55.37 -10.21 -30.53
N PHE A 493 54.64 -10.57 -29.46
CA PHE A 493 53.18 -10.43 -29.42
C PHE A 493 52.72 -8.97 -29.48
N ILE A 494 53.41 -8.07 -28.77
CA ILE A 494 53.13 -6.63 -28.79
C ILE A 494 53.40 -6.06 -30.19
N GLU A 495 54.51 -6.43 -30.83
CA GLU A 495 54.81 -6.00 -32.21
C GLU A 495 53.77 -6.50 -33.21
N LEU A 496 53.28 -7.74 -33.07
CA LEU A 496 52.25 -8.32 -33.94
C LEU A 496 50.91 -7.57 -33.81
N ILE A 497 50.49 -7.23 -32.59
CA ILE A 497 49.27 -6.45 -32.32
C ILE A 497 49.40 -5.01 -32.84
N ASN A 498 50.56 -4.38 -32.63
CA ASN A 498 50.85 -3.04 -33.14
C ASN A 498 50.86 -2.99 -34.68
N LYS A 499 51.45 -4.01 -35.34
CA LYS A 499 51.41 -4.15 -36.80
C LYS A 499 49.99 -4.26 -37.29
N GLN A 500 49.15 -5.06 -36.63
CA GLN A 500 47.78 -5.27 -37.08
C GLN A 500 46.90 -4.01 -36.94
N THR A 501 47.15 -3.22 -35.91
CA THR A 501 46.50 -1.91 -35.72
C THR A 501 46.85 -0.91 -36.84
N ALA A 502 47.97 -1.11 -37.54
CA ALA A 502 48.40 -0.28 -38.67
C ALA A 502 47.94 -0.77 -40.05
N THR A 503 47.55 -2.04 -40.22
CA THR A 503 47.29 -2.68 -41.53
C THR A 503 45.82 -2.83 -41.95
N ASP A 504 44.89 -2.19 -41.27
CA ASP A 504 43.47 -2.06 -41.66
C ASP A 504 42.80 -3.44 -41.95
N ASN A 505 42.74 -4.28 -40.90
CA ASN A 505 42.05 -5.59 -40.88
C ASN A 505 42.59 -6.71 -41.80
N LYS A 506 43.81 -6.61 -42.33
CA LYS A 506 44.44 -7.71 -43.09
C LYS A 506 45.09 -8.74 -42.17
N THR A 507 44.64 -10.00 -42.22
CA THR A 507 45.23 -11.12 -41.45
C THR A 507 46.76 -11.15 -41.55
N THR A 508 47.46 -10.91 -40.44
CA THR A 508 48.92 -11.04 -40.34
C THR A 508 49.24 -12.46 -39.88
N LEU A 509 50.07 -13.19 -40.63
CA LEU A 509 50.58 -14.52 -40.27
C LEU A 509 52.03 -14.36 -39.83
N GLU A 510 52.33 -14.65 -38.56
CA GLU A 510 53.70 -14.68 -38.06
C GLU A 510 53.96 -15.99 -37.30
N GLU A 511 55.18 -16.52 -37.46
CA GLU A 511 55.67 -17.68 -36.73
C GLU A 511 56.27 -17.21 -35.40
N ILE A 512 55.71 -17.69 -34.28
CA ILE A 512 56.09 -17.30 -32.92
C ILE A 512 56.27 -18.57 -32.09
N SER A 513 57.25 -18.59 -31.19
CA SER A 513 57.40 -19.65 -30.20
C SER A 513 56.47 -19.38 -29.01
N LEU A 514 55.43 -20.20 -28.86
CA LEU A 514 54.46 -20.13 -27.76
C LEU A 514 54.93 -20.96 -26.57
N PRO A 515 54.99 -20.40 -25.34
CA PRO A 515 55.17 -21.20 -24.13
C PRO A 515 53.93 -22.07 -23.86
N VAL A 516 54.17 -23.28 -23.38
CA VAL A 516 53.17 -24.29 -23.05
C VAL A 516 53.32 -24.63 -21.57
N ALA A 517 52.22 -24.92 -20.86
CA ALA A 517 52.18 -25.11 -19.40
C ALA A 517 53.21 -26.13 -18.83
N ALA A 518 53.74 -27.02 -19.67
CA ALA A 518 54.80 -27.98 -19.31
C ALA A 518 56.23 -27.39 -19.32
N GLY A 519 56.41 -26.07 -19.45
CA GLY A 519 57.72 -25.42 -19.53
C GLY A 519 58.46 -25.64 -20.86
N LYS A 520 57.74 -26.07 -21.91
CA LYS A 520 58.26 -26.25 -23.27
C LYS A 520 57.74 -25.14 -24.18
N THR A 521 58.48 -24.82 -25.24
CA THR A 521 58.04 -23.88 -26.28
C THR A 521 57.69 -24.63 -27.57
N ILE A 522 56.55 -24.33 -28.16
CA ILE A 522 56.13 -24.87 -29.47
C ILE A 522 56.11 -23.72 -30.48
N ASN A 523 56.66 -23.93 -31.67
CA ASN A 523 56.53 -22.96 -32.76
C ASN A 523 55.11 -23.04 -33.34
N VAL A 524 54.43 -21.90 -33.36
CA VAL A 524 53.07 -21.75 -33.84
C VAL A 524 52.99 -20.63 -34.87
N LEU A 525 52.11 -20.81 -35.85
CA LEU A 525 51.63 -19.76 -36.73
C LEU A 525 50.44 -19.08 -36.07
N ILE A 526 50.52 -17.77 -35.89
CA ILE A 526 49.44 -16.96 -35.33
C ILE A 526 48.85 -16.10 -36.44
N SER A 527 47.53 -16.13 -36.56
CA SER A 527 46.77 -15.23 -37.40
C SER A 527 45.86 -14.34 -36.54
N ILE A 528 46.02 -13.02 -36.64
CA ILE A 528 45.26 -12.07 -35.81
C ILE A 528 44.23 -11.34 -36.66
N ARG A 529 43.00 -11.18 -36.12
CA ARG A 529 42.00 -10.22 -36.57
C ARG A 529 41.53 -9.34 -35.43
N THR A 530 41.17 -8.11 -35.74
CA THR A 530 40.59 -7.17 -34.78
C THR A 530 39.08 -7.13 -34.93
N ILE A 531 38.37 -7.08 -33.80
CA ILE A 531 36.92 -6.90 -33.73
C ILE A 531 36.64 -5.73 -32.79
N ASP A 532 35.93 -4.71 -33.26
CA ASP A 532 35.55 -3.57 -32.43
C ASP A 532 34.26 -3.88 -31.67
N ILE A 533 34.33 -3.88 -30.33
CA ILE A 533 33.16 -4.01 -29.45
C ILE A 533 33.06 -2.74 -28.60
N GLU A 534 31.97 -1.97 -28.74
CA GLU A 534 31.74 -0.73 -27.98
C GLU A 534 32.91 0.29 -28.01
N SER A 535 33.66 0.34 -29.11
CA SER A 535 34.87 1.17 -29.29
C SER A 535 36.12 0.70 -28.54
N GLU A 536 36.12 -0.53 -28.02
CA GLU A 536 37.32 -1.23 -27.55
C GLU A 536 37.72 -2.30 -28.59
N PRO A 537 38.96 -2.27 -29.13
CA PRO A 537 39.42 -3.28 -30.08
C PRO A 537 39.75 -4.58 -29.32
N ILE A 538 39.15 -5.68 -29.76
CA ILE A 538 39.48 -7.03 -29.31
C ILE A 538 40.28 -7.74 -30.41
N TYR A 539 41.46 -8.22 -30.06
CA TYR A 539 42.34 -8.95 -30.96
C TYR A 539 42.10 -10.44 -30.82
N VAL A 540 41.49 -11.04 -31.84
CA VAL A 540 41.22 -12.49 -31.92
C VAL A 540 42.35 -13.16 -32.69
N MET A 541 43.07 -14.03 -32.01
CA MET A 541 44.19 -14.81 -32.51
C MET A 541 43.76 -16.25 -32.77
N ASN A 542 44.08 -16.75 -33.95
CA ASN A 542 43.96 -18.15 -34.31
C ASN A 542 45.37 -18.73 -34.44
N ILE A 543 45.65 -19.74 -33.62
CA ILE A 543 46.98 -20.26 -33.35
C ILE A 543 47.04 -21.71 -33.85
N ARG A 544 48.03 -22.03 -34.67
CA ARG A 544 48.21 -23.38 -35.22
C ARG A 544 49.68 -23.81 -35.11
N PRO A 545 50.00 -25.08 -34.81
CA PRO A 545 51.39 -25.51 -34.77
C PRO A 545 52.05 -25.44 -36.15
N VAL A 546 53.33 -25.04 -36.20
CA VAL A 546 54.15 -25.12 -37.41
C VAL A 546 54.44 -26.60 -37.67
N GLN A 547 53.87 -27.17 -38.72
CA GLN A 547 54.17 -28.54 -39.11
C GLN A 547 55.63 -28.62 -39.57
N ALA A 548 56.43 -29.48 -38.94
CA ALA A 548 57.76 -29.81 -39.43
C ALA A 548 57.63 -30.34 -40.87
N GLN A 549 58.42 -29.78 -41.79
CA GLN A 549 58.44 -30.24 -43.17
C GLN A 549 58.88 -31.71 -43.16
N PRO A 550 58.07 -32.66 -43.70
CA PRO A 550 58.35 -34.08 -43.56
C PRO A 550 59.71 -34.41 -44.15
N ASP A 551 60.50 -35.20 -43.42
CA ASP A 551 61.79 -35.64 -43.94
C ASP A 551 61.60 -36.50 -45.20
N LYS A 552 62.67 -36.77 -45.94
CA LYS A 552 62.59 -37.52 -47.20
C LYS A 552 61.96 -38.92 -47.03
N ARG A 553 62.11 -39.56 -45.87
CA ARG A 553 61.57 -40.89 -45.57
C ARG A 553 60.11 -40.80 -45.15
N GLU A 554 59.74 -39.82 -44.35
CA GLU A 554 58.35 -39.51 -43.97
C GLU A 554 57.52 -39.15 -45.19
N LEU A 555 58.05 -38.29 -46.08
CA LEU A 555 57.38 -37.91 -47.32
C LEU A 555 57.16 -39.13 -48.23
N ALA A 556 58.08 -40.10 -48.21
CA ALA A 556 57.91 -41.37 -48.92
C ALA A 556 56.74 -42.18 -48.38
N VAL A 557 56.61 -42.28 -47.05
CA VAL A 557 55.50 -43.00 -46.40
C VAL A 557 54.17 -42.30 -46.64
N ILE A 558 54.15 -40.96 -46.61
CA ILE A 558 52.97 -40.15 -46.95
C ILE A 558 52.54 -40.47 -48.38
N ILE A 559 53.46 -40.38 -49.35
CA ILE A 559 53.16 -40.68 -50.77
C ILE A 559 52.63 -42.10 -50.94
N MET A 560 53.20 -43.09 -50.25
CA MET A 560 52.76 -44.48 -50.37
C MET A 560 51.38 -44.73 -49.76
N ASN A 561 51.07 -44.13 -48.61
CA ASN A 561 49.75 -44.21 -48.01
C ASN A 561 48.70 -43.47 -48.85
N SER A 562 49.00 -42.24 -49.29
CA SER A 562 48.13 -41.50 -50.19
C SER A 562 47.89 -42.26 -51.49
N SER A 563 48.93 -42.84 -52.11
CA SER A 563 48.78 -43.66 -53.32
C SER A 563 47.83 -44.84 -53.10
N LEU A 564 47.93 -45.52 -51.96
CA LEU A 564 47.05 -46.63 -51.64
C LEU A 564 45.61 -46.17 -51.38
N GLU A 565 45.43 -45.12 -50.58
CA GLU A 565 44.10 -44.58 -50.27
C GLU A 565 43.39 -44.07 -51.53
N TYR A 566 44.12 -43.41 -52.43
CA TYR A 566 43.57 -42.96 -53.71
C TYR A 566 43.23 -44.11 -54.64
N TRP A 567 44.07 -45.13 -54.70
CA TRP A 567 43.77 -46.35 -55.45
C TRP A 567 42.48 -47.01 -54.96
N GLU A 568 42.34 -47.20 -53.64
CA GLU A 568 41.16 -47.83 -53.03
C GLU A 568 39.90 -46.98 -53.26
N LYS A 569 39.99 -45.64 -53.12
CA LYS A 569 38.86 -44.74 -53.36
C LYS A 569 38.44 -44.64 -54.83
N ALA A 570 39.40 -44.57 -55.75
CA ALA A 570 39.12 -44.34 -57.17
C ALA A 570 38.68 -45.60 -57.91
N THR A 571 39.24 -46.75 -57.53
CA THR A 571 38.98 -48.01 -58.25
C THR A 571 38.10 -48.98 -57.47
N GLY A 572 37.93 -48.77 -56.15
CA GLY A 572 37.27 -49.72 -55.25
C GLY A 572 38.05 -51.03 -55.05
N ARG A 573 39.29 -51.11 -55.54
CA ARG A 573 40.15 -52.30 -55.50
C ARG A 573 41.11 -52.23 -54.32
N SER A 574 41.51 -53.39 -53.83
CA SER A 574 42.33 -53.51 -52.63
C SER A 574 43.81 -53.19 -52.87
N LYS A 575 44.56 -53.00 -51.78
CA LYS A 575 46.03 -53.02 -51.77
C LYS A 575 46.66 -54.19 -52.54
N ALA A 576 46.07 -55.38 -52.47
CA ALA A 576 46.58 -56.54 -53.19
C ALA A 576 46.44 -56.37 -54.71
N ASP A 577 45.35 -55.76 -55.15
CA ASP A 577 45.13 -55.46 -56.57
C ASP A 577 46.10 -54.39 -57.06
N LEU A 578 46.42 -53.38 -56.24
CA LEU A 578 47.45 -52.38 -56.57
C LEU A 578 48.81 -53.05 -56.80
N ALA A 579 49.21 -53.96 -55.91
CA ALA A 579 50.45 -54.70 -56.07
C ALA A 579 50.44 -55.58 -57.33
N SER A 580 49.29 -56.21 -57.64
CA SER A 580 49.15 -57.14 -58.76
C SER A 580 49.19 -56.42 -60.10
N GLU A 581 48.43 -55.33 -60.21
CA GLU A 581 48.22 -54.62 -61.47
C GLU A 581 49.37 -53.67 -61.80
N SER A 582 50.02 -53.09 -60.78
CA SER A 582 51.21 -52.27 -61.01
C SER A 582 52.43 -53.11 -61.39
N GLY A 583 52.50 -54.38 -60.94
CA GLY A 583 53.68 -55.23 -61.08
C GLY A 583 54.92 -54.74 -60.32
N ILE A 584 54.78 -53.71 -59.48
CA ILE A 584 55.88 -53.07 -58.74
C ILE A 584 56.23 -53.85 -57.47
N TRP A 585 55.20 -54.46 -56.86
CA TRP A 585 55.29 -55.12 -55.56
C TRP A 585 54.93 -56.61 -55.69
N ASN A 586 55.69 -57.47 -55.00
CA ASN A 586 55.45 -58.91 -55.05
C ASN A 586 54.22 -59.30 -54.23
N ILE A 587 53.40 -60.18 -54.78
CA ILE A 587 52.27 -60.82 -54.09
C ILE A 587 52.64 -62.25 -53.73
N TYR A 588 52.32 -62.63 -52.50
CA TYR A 588 52.47 -63.98 -52.00
C TYR A 588 51.08 -64.53 -51.67
N ILE A 589 50.73 -65.69 -52.25
CA ILE A 589 49.49 -66.40 -51.95
C ILE A 589 49.82 -67.46 -50.89
N GLU A 590 49.27 -67.30 -49.68
CA GLU A 590 49.42 -68.29 -48.61
C GLU A 590 48.43 -69.46 -48.80
N LYS A 591 48.65 -70.58 -48.09
CA LYS A 591 47.82 -71.80 -48.16
C LYS A 591 46.33 -71.56 -47.86
N ASP A 592 46.02 -70.43 -47.23
CA ASP A 592 44.68 -70.03 -46.79
C ASP A 592 43.95 -69.17 -47.85
N GLY A 593 44.54 -68.96 -49.03
CA GLY A 593 43.93 -68.29 -50.18
C GLY A 593 44.00 -66.76 -50.19
N TYR A 594 44.51 -66.12 -49.14
CA TYR A 594 44.66 -64.67 -49.06
C TYR A 594 45.98 -64.18 -49.69
N ALA A 595 45.90 -63.10 -50.49
CA ALA A 595 47.06 -62.44 -51.09
C ALA A 595 47.70 -61.46 -50.10
N ARG A 596 49.01 -61.60 -49.85
CA ARG A 596 49.79 -60.67 -49.01
C ARG A 596 50.79 -59.84 -49.80
N THR A 597 50.91 -58.57 -49.44
CA THR A 597 51.79 -57.56 -50.06
C THR A 597 52.96 -57.19 -49.15
N GLN A 598 53.65 -58.19 -48.60
CA GLN A 598 54.64 -58.03 -47.51
C GLN A 598 55.74 -56.99 -47.79
N THR A 599 56.11 -56.79 -49.06
CA THR A 599 57.13 -55.81 -49.46
C THR A 599 56.58 -54.39 -49.53
N LEU A 600 55.33 -54.21 -49.97
CA LEU A 600 54.62 -52.93 -49.97
C LEU A 600 54.27 -52.50 -48.55
N ASP A 601 53.89 -53.43 -47.68
CA ASP A 601 53.51 -53.14 -46.28
C ASP A 601 54.61 -52.42 -45.49
N ARG A 602 55.87 -52.73 -45.82
CA ARG A 602 57.04 -52.06 -45.22
C ARG A 602 57.16 -50.58 -45.61
N TYR A 603 56.51 -50.14 -46.68
CA TYR A 603 56.59 -48.76 -47.17
C TYR A 603 55.42 -47.89 -46.70
N LEU A 604 54.47 -48.46 -45.95
CA LEU A 604 53.29 -47.77 -45.42
C LEU A 604 53.48 -47.27 -43.98
N ASN A 605 54.58 -47.63 -43.31
CA ASN A 605 54.90 -47.14 -41.96
C ASN A 605 56.39 -46.76 -41.88
N ILE A 606 56.69 -45.62 -41.24
CA ILE A 606 58.05 -45.10 -41.08
C ILE A 606 58.97 -46.06 -40.30
N GLU A 607 58.41 -46.80 -39.34
CA GLU A 607 59.17 -47.76 -38.50
C GLU A 607 59.60 -49.01 -39.28
N THR A 608 58.83 -49.38 -40.32
CA THR A 608 59.07 -50.59 -41.12
C THR A 608 59.74 -50.29 -42.46
N LEU A 609 59.87 -49.00 -42.81
CA LEU A 609 60.51 -48.52 -44.04
C LEU A 609 62.01 -48.90 -44.02
N PRO A 610 62.51 -49.62 -45.04
CA PRO A 610 63.92 -49.99 -45.11
C PRO A 610 64.85 -48.77 -44.97
N GLU A 611 65.99 -48.91 -44.29
CA GLU A 611 66.97 -47.81 -44.16
C GLU A 611 67.46 -47.25 -45.51
N ARG A 612 67.44 -48.09 -46.56
CA ARG A 612 67.67 -47.70 -47.95
C ARG A 612 66.46 -48.06 -48.81
N PRO A 613 65.42 -47.21 -48.87
CA PRO A 613 64.21 -47.46 -49.65
C PRO A 613 64.52 -47.57 -51.14
N ARG A 614 63.78 -48.42 -51.85
CA ARG A 614 63.80 -48.44 -53.32
C ARG A 614 62.95 -47.29 -53.84
N TRP A 615 63.51 -46.09 -53.89
CA TRP A 615 62.83 -44.85 -54.30
C TRP A 615 62.11 -44.97 -55.65
N LYS A 616 62.70 -45.70 -56.61
CA LYS A 616 62.09 -45.98 -57.92
C LYS A 616 60.73 -46.66 -57.81
N ASN A 617 60.55 -47.57 -56.84
CA ASN A 617 59.28 -48.25 -56.62
C ASN A 617 58.23 -47.30 -56.04
N ILE A 618 58.65 -46.37 -55.17
CA ILE A 618 57.77 -45.34 -54.59
C ILE A 618 57.25 -44.41 -55.70
N TYR A 619 58.15 -43.89 -56.52
CA TYR A 619 57.79 -43.04 -57.66
C TYR A 619 56.87 -43.77 -58.65
N ALA A 620 57.23 -44.99 -59.05
CA ALA A 620 56.45 -45.78 -59.98
C ALA A 620 55.06 -46.12 -59.42
N THR A 621 54.92 -46.34 -58.10
CA THR A 621 53.62 -46.63 -57.49
C THR A 621 52.72 -45.41 -57.53
N ALA A 622 53.23 -44.24 -57.15
CA ALA A 622 52.47 -42.99 -57.21
C ALA A 622 52.07 -42.64 -58.66
N GLU A 623 52.97 -42.77 -59.62
CA GLU A 623 52.68 -42.53 -61.04
C GLU A 623 51.67 -43.54 -61.61
N PHE A 624 51.76 -44.81 -61.23
CA PHE A 624 50.79 -45.83 -61.62
C PHE A 624 49.38 -45.49 -61.10
N VAL A 625 49.27 -45.07 -59.84
CA VAL A 625 47.98 -44.67 -59.26
C VAL A 625 47.43 -43.41 -59.93
N LEU A 626 48.27 -42.39 -60.16
CA LEU A 626 47.87 -41.16 -60.86
C LEU A 626 47.33 -41.44 -62.27
N ASN A 627 48.01 -42.32 -63.03
CA ASN A 627 47.59 -42.67 -64.39
C ASN A 627 46.30 -43.50 -64.45
N ASN A 628 46.01 -44.30 -63.42
CA ASN A 628 44.86 -45.21 -63.40
C ASN A 628 43.67 -44.69 -62.57
N SER A 629 43.78 -43.51 -61.93
CA SER A 629 42.77 -42.97 -61.00
C SER A 629 42.23 -41.59 -61.39
N ALA A 630 42.28 -41.24 -62.69
CA ALA A 630 42.05 -39.89 -63.24
C ALA A 630 40.62 -39.28 -63.11
N GLN A 631 39.76 -39.79 -62.23
CA GLN A 631 38.37 -39.30 -62.07
C GLN A 631 38.18 -38.29 -60.92
N ASN A 632 39.23 -37.86 -60.19
CA ASN A 632 39.09 -36.88 -59.11
C ASN A 632 40.23 -35.81 -59.09
N PRO A 633 40.05 -34.63 -59.72
CA PRO A 633 41.12 -33.65 -59.98
C PRO A 633 41.75 -32.98 -58.74
N GLU A 634 40.98 -32.75 -57.67
CA GLU A 634 41.48 -32.07 -56.46
C GLU A 634 42.41 -32.99 -55.63
N ALA A 635 42.15 -34.29 -55.64
CA ALA A 635 42.89 -35.28 -54.87
C ALA A 635 44.21 -35.72 -55.55
N THR A 636 44.26 -35.75 -56.89
CA THR A 636 45.50 -36.03 -57.63
C THR A 636 46.53 -34.91 -57.51
N SER A 637 46.09 -33.66 -57.28
CA SER A 637 46.98 -32.49 -57.14
C SER A 637 47.90 -32.59 -55.91
N GLU A 638 47.40 -33.12 -54.79
CA GLU A 638 48.18 -33.28 -53.57
C GLU A 638 49.25 -34.39 -53.70
N LEU A 639 48.86 -35.54 -54.26
CA LEU A 639 49.80 -36.64 -54.54
C LEU A 639 50.88 -36.22 -55.56
N GLU A 640 50.51 -35.49 -56.61
CA GLU A 640 51.45 -34.94 -57.59
C GLU A 640 52.41 -33.92 -56.96
N THR A 641 51.91 -33.06 -56.08
CA THR A 641 52.73 -32.05 -55.37
C THR A 641 53.74 -32.74 -54.46
N ASN A 642 53.30 -33.70 -53.64
CA ASN A 642 54.18 -34.47 -52.75
C ASN A 642 55.19 -35.29 -53.54
N LEU A 643 54.77 -35.93 -54.64
CA LEU A 643 55.66 -36.68 -55.53
C LEU A 643 56.74 -35.79 -56.17
N ASN A 644 56.35 -34.61 -56.64
CA ASN A 644 57.28 -33.63 -57.20
C ASN A 644 58.25 -33.08 -56.13
N GLN A 645 57.77 -32.88 -54.90
CA GLN A 645 58.61 -32.49 -53.77
C GLN A 645 59.62 -33.59 -53.43
N LEU A 646 59.20 -34.86 -53.37
CA LEU A 646 60.11 -35.99 -53.11
C LEU A 646 61.19 -36.12 -54.20
N LYS A 647 60.81 -35.91 -55.48
CA LYS A 647 61.74 -35.87 -56.62
C LYS A 647 62.74 -34.70 -56.57
N LYS A 648 62.37 -33.58 -55.93
CA LYS A 648 63.29 -32.43 -55.72
C LYS A 648 64.27 -32.64 -54.56
N MET A 649 63.96 -33.56 -53.64
CA MET A 649 64.81 -33.92 -52.50
C MET A 649 65.86 -34.99 -52.84
N SER A 650 65.93 -35.46 -54.10
CA SER A 650 66.96 -36.37 -54.64
C SER A 650 67.97 -35.62 -55.47
#